data_AF-A0A812MBZ0-F1
#
_entry.id   AF-A0A812MBZ0-F1
#
_cell.length_a   1.000
_cell.length_b   1.000
_cell.length_c   1.000
_cell.angle_alpha   90.00
_cell.angle_beta   90.00
_cell.angle_gamma   90.00
#
_symmetry.space_group_name_H-M   'P 1'
#
loop_
_entity.id
_entity.type
_entity.pdbx_description
1 polymer ?
#
loop_
_entity_poly.entity_id
_entity_poly.type
_entity_poly.pdbx_seq_one_letter_code
_entity_poly.pdbx_strand_id
1 'polypeptide(L)'
;MAPCMLMISGRVICCRSPLWNERRHRADEINRTIGALNSMFGGQGAGNDYGSLDYKLCGASGVQQEALDFVSKAVSAMGSPPEGLTCSEALRQLRATSGYVEDQATGALAPYVPGNVSLPEEGWRPISLDALWGQDGRESVGSHVQQQLLPADEVETSKNLRLFTNMSLLVRDSEILVAFRRKSMEEKLASSAGRSRRLVGHMTFISLARFLWEMKIVTPELRFCGAVMVIHHGISLVMPSEVQSEKRGRSRARSSRPAPTASKTELDWETVKSSTVRRSQVKRKRQASRAGASSATPEMTVLEEASVSKGTRDRYAKIWTVLKPMVTGRTGRLLPRLKVEQMLCGHLKDMYMDGEDVASAQYTVAALMFHNPSLRSKGMTSLPRVKQSLTGWKRLAPEKSRLPIPFEALALIFMFLVQSGRCEIGLFLLVSFMLYLRPSEGLRLRTQDVVRPSRKRGAFSFWTFILHPQEMQIPSKTREFDESLQLDLDYHNEVGNALARVLKFTAKQPEEKIFKFGLEEANQALEDAATAVGLQKLGSIHLYRLRHGGASHDFVHKLRDLASIQLRGRWKSMASVRRYQKGARLAQLFNSLDSAVQTECLDAAKLGKVIARQNNWPVLLWNIQYGTAYDLKLIVNQWKILGWIRVHHRCVLTSSHSDSQILDFAMPAKFVQATCS
;
A
#
# COMPACT_ATOMS: atom_id res chain seq x y z
N MET A 1 14.67 -0.58 31.60
CA MET A 1 13.35 0.07 31.71
C MET A 1 12.60 -0.63 32.84
N ALA A 2 12.34 0.07 33.94
CA ALA A 2 11.59 -0.50 35.06
C ALA A 2 10.10 -0.62 34.69
N PRO A 3 9.40 -1.72 35.05
CA PRO A 3 8.00 -1.90 34.72
C PRO A 3 7.10 -1.04 35.61
N CYS A 4 6.04 -0.49 35.01
CA CYS A 4 5.00 0.26 35.70
C CYS A 4 4.14 -0.73 36.51
N MET A 5 4.09 -0.54 37.84
CA MET A 5 3.27 -1.36 38.75
C MET A 5 2.06 -0.55 39.21
N LEU A 6 0.86 -1.10 39.02
CA LEU A 6 -0.38 -0.57 39.59
C LEU A 6 -0.86 -1.53 40.68
N MET A 7 -1.08 -1.01 41.88
CA MET A 7 -1.61 -1.75 43.04
C MET A 7 -3.11 -1.44 43.17
N ILE A 8 -3.94 -2.48 43.09
CA ILE A 8 -5.37 -2.40 43.45
C ILE A 8 -5.66 -3.53 44.43
N SER A 9 -6.18 -3.19 45.61
CA SER A 9 -6.58 -4.13 46.67
C SER A 9 -5.50 -5.14 47.09
N GLY A 10 -4.26 -4.67 47.26
CA GLY A 10 -3.15 -5.50 47.76
C GLY A 10 -2.61 -6.54 46.79
N ARG A 11 -3.03 -6.53 45.51
CA ARG A 11 -2.46 -7.39 44.45
C ARG A 11 -1.79 -6.57 43.36
N VAL A 12 -0.59 -7.00 42.97
CA VAL A 12 0.20 -6.43 41.87
C VAL A 12 -0.32 -6.99 40.55
N ILE A 13 -0.85 -6.12 39.68
CA ILE A 13 -1.29 -6.52 38.33
C ILE A 13 -0.26 -6.00 37.32
N CYS A 14 0.41 -6.92 36.63
CA CYS A 14 1.34 -6.59 35.55
C CYS A 14 0.57 -6.43 34.24
N CYS A 15 0.65 -5.25 33.60
CA CYS A 15 0.02 -4.96 32.32
C CYS A 15 0.75 -5.65 31.16
N ARG A 16 0.54 -6.96 30.97
CA ARG A 16 0.80 -7.64 29.68
C ARG A 16 -0.41 -8.48 29.32
N SER A 17 -1.09 -8.10 28.23
CA SER A 17 -2.26 -8.82 27.72
C SER A 17 -1.88 -10.27 27.33
N PRO A 18 -2.59 -11.29 27.85
CA PRO A 18 -2.38 -12.70 27.49
C PRO A 18 -2.39 -12.95 25.98
N LEU A 19 -3.22 -12.19 25.25
CA LEU A 19 -3.39 -12.32 23.79
C LEU A 19 -2.16 -11.92 22.98
N TRP A 20 -1.30 -11.03 23.50
CA TRP A 20 -0.08 -10.63 22.80
C TRP A 20 1.01 -11.71 22.94
N ASN A 21 1.12 -12.30 24.13
CA ASN A 21 2.02 -13.43 24.36
C ASN A 21 1.57 -14.64 23.53
N GLU A 22 0.26 -14.89 23.42
CA GLU A 22 -0.28 -16.00 22.64
C GLU A 22 -0.02 -15.85 21.13
N ARG A 23 -0.21 -14.64 20.56
CA ARG A 23 0.09 -14.39 19.14
C ARG A 23 1.57 -14.50 18.82
N ARG A 24 2.43 -13.99 19.72
CA ARG A 24 3.88 -14.08 19.56
C ARG A 24 4.35 -15.53 19.68
N HIS A 25 3.81 -16.27 20.65
CA HIS A 25 4.08 -17.69 20.82
C HIS A 25 3.70 -18.49 19.56
N ARG A 26 2.49 -18.30 19.02
CA ARG A 26 2.06 -18.94 17.77
C ARG A 26 2.93 -18.55 16.57
N ALA A 27 3.36 -17.30 16.46
CA ALA A 27 4.26 -16.86 15.39
C ALA A 27 5.65 -17.49 15.52
N ASP A 28 6.20 -17.56 16.73
CA ASP A 28 7.49 -18.19 17.01
C ASP A 28 7.41 -19.71 16.76
N GLU A 29 6.28 -20.34 17.03
CA GLU A 29 6.01 -21.76 16.82
C GLU A 29 5.90 -22.10 15.32
N ILE A 30 5.14 -21.32 14.54
CA ILE A 30 5.06 -21.45 13.08
C ILE A 30 6.44 -21.30 12.44
N ASN A 31 7.23 -20.32 12.89
CA ASN A 31 8.57 -20.10 12.37
C ASN A 31 9.53 -21.25 12.71
N ARG A 32 9.38 -21.88 13.88
CA ARG A 32 10.15 -23.09 14.24
C ARG A 32 9.75 -24.28 13.37
N THR A 33 8.46 -24.50 13.13
CA THR A 33 7.98 -25.57 12.24
C THR A 33 8.51 -25.38 10.82
N ILE A 34 8.48 -24.16 10.29
CA ILE A 34 9.07 -23.82 8.99
C ILE A 34 10.58 -24.07 9.00
N GLY A 35 11.28 -23.70 10.08
CA GLY A 35 12.70 -23.97 10.26
C GLY A 35 13.05 -25.45 10.28
N ALA A 36 12.26 -26.28 10.97
CA ALA A 36 12.42 -27.74 11.01
C ALA A 36 12.21 -28.36 9.62
N LEU A 37 11.15 -27.97 8.92
CA LEU A 37 10.88 -28.41 7.54
C LEU A 37 12.00 -27.98 6.58
N ASN A 38 12.53 -26.77 6.71
CA ASN A 38 13.68 -26.30 5.93
C ASN A 38 14.99 -27.00 6.33
N SER A 39 15.11 -27.50 7.56
CA SER A 39 16.29 -28.27 7.97
C SER A 39 16.28 -29.70 7.40
N MET A 40 15.09 -30.28 7.19
CA MET A 40 14.92 -31.51 6.43
C MET A 40 15.27 -31.34 4.93
N PHE A 41 15.30 -30.10 4.43
CA PHE A 41 15.56 -29.74 3.03
C PHE A 41 17.07 -29.58 2.72
N GLY A 42 17.96 -29.54 3.72
CA GLY A 42 19.39 -29.23 3.55
C GLY A 42 20.29 -30.43 3.27
N GLY A 43 20.16 -31.07 2.10
CA GLY A 43 21.09 -32.11 1.64
C GLY A 43 22.36 -31.54 1.01
N GLN A 44 23.36 -31.13 1.80
CA GLN A 44 24.77 -31.14 1.38
C GLN A 44 25.68 -31.53 2.55
N GLY A 45 26.52 -32.52 2.29
CA GLY A 45 27.33 -33.22 3.29
C GLY A 45 28.27 -32.32 4.09
N ALA A 46 28.16 -32.41 5.40
CA ALA A 46 29.28 -32.32 6.31
C ALA A 46 29.11 -33.47 7.30
N GLY A 47 30.03 -34.43 7.25
CA GLY A 47 30.05 -35.62 8.09
C GLY A 47 30.30 -35.27 9.55
N ASN A 48 29.25 -34.79 10.23
CA ASN A 48 29.13 -34.88 11.66
C ASN A 48 27.89 -35.69 11.98
N ASP A 49 28.06 -36.60 12.91
CA ASP A 49 27.06 -37.46 13.53
C ASP A 49 25.90 -36.58 14.06
N TYR A 50 24.86 -36.38 13.24
CA TYR A 50 23.69 -35.59 13.61
C TYR A 50 22.69 -36.52 14.28
N GLY A 51 22.70 -36.51 15.62
CA GLY A 51 21.78 -37.25 16.45
C GLY A 51 20.31 -37.01 16.10
N SER A 52 19.51 -38.03 16.44
CA SER A 52 18.04 -38.13 16.34
C SER A 52 17.32 -36.78 16.40
N LEU A 53 16.26 -36.66 15.57
CA LEU A 53 15.29 -35.55 15.55
C LEU A 53 14.81 -35.14 16.96
N ASP A 54 14.90 -36.05 17.93
CA ASP A 54 14.57 -35.87 19.35
C ASP A 54 15.21 -34.64 19.99
N TYR A 55 16.47 -34.32 19.69
CA TYR A 55 17.18 -33.22 20.37
C TYR A 55 16.69 -31.83 19.92
N LYS A 56 16.23 -31.67 18.68
CA LYS A 56 15.81 -30.37 18.12
C LYS A 56 14.35 -30.01 18.41
N LEU A 57 13.57 -30.95 18.93
CA LEU A 57 12.15 -30.78 19.24
C LEU A 57 11.87 -30.55 20.73
N CYS A 58 12.86 -30.16 21.52
CA CYS A 58 12.66 -29.71 22.91
C CYS A 58 11.65 -28.55 22.95
N GLY A 59 10.38 -28.88 23.25
CA GLY A 59 9.26 -27.94 23.33
C GLY A 59 8.11 -28.19 22.36
N ALA A 60 8.17 -29.20 21.48
CA ALA A 60 7.00 -29.64 20.73
C ALA A 60 6.04 -30.39 21.67
N SER A 61 4.73 -30.12 21.56
CA SER A 61 3.71 -30.92 22.25
C SER A 61 3.73 -32.36 21.74
N GLY A 62 3.32 -33.34 22.56
CA GLY A 62 3.27 -34.75 22.14
C GLY A 62 2.50 -34.97 20.84
N VAL A 63 1.40 -34.22 20.64
CA VAL A 63 0.60 -34.24 19.40
C VAL A 63 1.39 -33.75 18.18
N GLN A 64 2.28 -32.76 18.35
CA GLN A 64 3.14 -32.28 17.27
C GLN A 64 4.25 -33.26 16.95
N GLN A 65 4.81 -33.93 17.97
CA GLN A 65 5.78 -35.00 17.76
C GLN A 65 5.12 -36.14 16.97
N GLU A 66 3.94 -36.61 17.39
CA GLU A 66 3.17 -37.63 16.67
C GLU A 66 2.86 -37.22 15.22
N ALA A 67 2.47 -35.96 14.99
CA ALA A 67 2.22 -35.46 13.64
C ALA A 67 3.48 -35.44 12.77
N LEU A 68 4.63 -35.04 13.32
CA LEU A 68 5.91 -35.02 12.60
C LEU A 68 6.41 -36.45 12.32
N ASP A 69 6.26 -37.35 13.29
CA ASP A 69 6.60 -38.76 13.17
C ASP A 69 5.75 -39.44 12.09
N PHE A 70 4.45 -39.11 12.07
CA PHE A 70 3.52 -39.54 11.03
C PHE A 70 3.94 -39.04 9.65
N VAL A 71 4.21 -37.73 9.50
CA VAL A 71 4.66 -37.15 8.22
C VAL A 71 5.96 -37.80 7.76
N SER A 72 6.90 -38.02 8.67
CA SER A 72 8.18 -38.65 8.35
C SER A 72 7.97 -40.09 7.86
N LYS A 73 7.16 -40.90 8.56
CA LYS A 73 6.83 -42.28 8.15
C LYS A 73 6.09 -42.31 6.81
N ALA A 74 5.15 -41.39 6.60
CA ALA A 74 4.41 -41.27 5.35
C ALA A 74 5.34 -40.92 4.17
N VAL A 75 6.26 -39.97 4.36
CA VAL A 75 7.26 -39.61 3.33
C VAL A 75 8.21 -40.77 3.04
N SER A 76 8.68 -41.49 4.06
CA SER A 76 9.50 -42.69 3.86
C SER A 76 8.74 -43.81 3.12
N ALA A 77 7.46 -43.99 3.41
CA ALA A 77 6.61 -44.98 2.73
C ALA A 77 6.31 -44.62 1.28
N MET A 78 6.31 -43.33 0.92
CA MET A 78 6.12 -42.87 -0.46
C MET A 78 7.30 -43.21 -1.40
N GLY A 79 8.48 -43.52 -0.85
CA GLY A 79 9.67 -43.83 -1.63
C GLY A 79 10.32 -42.61 -2.28
N SER A 80 11.37 -42.84 -3.06
CA SER A 80 12.09 -41.79 -3.81
C SER A 80 11.19 -41.16 -4.88
N PRO A 81 11.35 -39.85 -5.19
CA PRO A 81 10.72 -39.25 -6.36
C PRO A 81 11.06 -40.02 -7.66
N PRO A 82 10.23 -39.92 -8.72
CA PRO A 82 10.53 -40.51 -10.03
C PRO A 82 11.92 -40.12 -10.54
N GLU A 83 12.61 -41.05 -11.21
CA GLU A 83 13.93 -40.79 -11.79
C GLU A 83 13.88 -39.59 -12.75
N GLY A 84 14.76 -38.61 -12.52
CA GLY A 84 14.84 -37.38 -13.33
C GLY A 84 14.08 -36.17 -12.78
N LEU A 85 13.26 -36.34 -11.74
CA LEU A 85 12.60 -35.21 -11.07
C LEU A 85 13.52 -34.57 -10.02
N THR A 86 13.80 -33.28 -10.13
CA THR A 86 14.54 -32.58 -9.07
C THR A 86 13.67 -32.40 -7.81
N CYS A 87 14.26 -32.33 -6.62
CA CYS A 87 13.51 -32.09 -5.37
C CYS A 87 12.62 -30.84 -5.43
N SER A 88 13.04 -29.80 -6.15
CA SER A 88 12.28 -28.56 -6.32
C SER A 88 11.05 -28.73 -7.23
N GLU A 89 11.15 -29.59 -8.24
CA GLU A 89 10.03 -29.97 -9.12
C GLU A 89 9.04 -30.87 -8.40
N ALA A 90 9.51 -31.85 -7.63
CA ALA A 90 8.67 -32.69 -6.77
C ALA A 90 7.87 -31.83 -5.77
N LEU A 91 8.53 -30.87 -5.12
CA LEU A 91 7.88 -29.94 -4.19
C LEU A 91 6.88 -29.00 -4.90
N ARG A 92 7.17 -28.57 -6.14
CA ARG A 92 6.26 -27.75 -6.93
C ARG A 92 5.00 -28.53 -7.33
N GLN A 93 5.11 -29.85 -7.54
CA GLN A 93 3.98 -30.73 -7.84
C GLN A 93 3.17 -31.11 -6.58
N LEU A 94 3.81 -31.26 -5.41
CA LEU A 94 3.13 -31.51 -4.11
C LEU A 94 2.42 -30.27 -3.55
N ARG A 95 2.90 -29.07 -3.88
CA ARG A 95 2.12 -27.86 -3.64
C ARG A 95 0.84 -27.99 -4.44
N ALA A 96 -0.29 -28.13 -3.76
CA ALA A 96 -1.61 -28.08 -4.38
C ALA A 96 -1.66 -26.86 -5.31
N THR A 97 -1.41 -27.10 -6.60
CA THR A 97 -1.46 -26.10 -7.64
C THR A 97 -2.90 -25.67 -7.63
N SER A 98 -3.11 -24.41 -7.22
CA SER A 98 -4.37 -23.67 -7.24
C SER A 98 -5.42 -24.34 -8.12
N GLY A 99 -6.37 -25.01 -7.47
CA GLY A 99 -7.52 -25.59 -8.16
C GLY A 99 -8.27 -24.53 -8.96
N TYR A 100 -8.85 -24.98 -10.08
CA TYR A 100 -9.73 -24.27 -11.02
C TYR A 100 -9.45 -22.77 -11.23
N VAL A 101 -8.60 -22.52 -12.23
CA VAL A 101 -8.23 -21.22 -12.80
C VAL A 101 -7.28 -20.41 -11.90
N GLU A 102 -6.15 -19.98 -12.47
CA GLU A 102 -5.11 -19.16 -11.81
C GLU A 102 -5.63 -17.84 -11.18
N ASP A 103 -6.88 -17.46 -11.47
CA ASP A 103 -7.53 -16.25 -10.99
C ASP A 103 -8.46 -16.46 -9.78
N GLN A 104 -8.60 -17.69 -9.26
CA GLN A 104 -9.47 -17.96 -8.12
C GLN A 104 -8.80 -17.58 -6.78
N ALA A 105 -9.38 -16.60 -6.07
CA ALA A 105 -8.86 -16.16 -4.77
C ALA A 105 -8.93 -17.30 -3.72
N THR A 106 -7.88 -17.43 -2.90
CA THR A 106 -7.81 -18.37 -1.79
C THR A 106 -9.06 -18.24 -0.89
N GLY A 107 -9.84 -19.31 -0.74
CA GLY A 107 -11.08 -19.32 0.07
C GLY A 107 -12.40 -19.07 -0.69
N ALA A 108 -12.36 -18.95 -2.03
CA ALA A 108 -13.56 -18.92 -2.86
C ALA A 108 -14.14 -20.33 -3.03
N LEU A 109 -15.46 -20.50 -2.77
CA LEU A 109 -16.18 -21.74 -3.05
C LEU A 109 -16.17 -22.02 -4.56
N ALA A 110 -15.58 -23.13 -4.98
CA ALA A 110 -15.63 -23.64 -6.35
C ALA A 110 -16.53 -24.88 -6.42
N PRO A 111 -17.20 -25.14 -7.56
CA PRO A 111 -17.81 -26.43 -7.80
C PRO A 111 -16.72 -27.51 -7.82
N TYR A 112 -16.87 -28.53 -6.98
CA TYR A 112 -16.00 -29.71 -7.00
C TYR A 112 -16.38 -30.58 -8.21
N VAL A 113 -15.49 -30.63 -9.19
CA VAL A 113 -15.62 -31.55 -10.34
C VAL A 113 -14.48 -32.57 -10.23
N PRO A 114 -14.76 -33.83 -9.87
CA PRO A 114 -13.73 -34.85 -9.64
C PRO A 114 -12.79 -35.01 -10.85
N GLY A 115 -13.33 -34.95 -12.06
CA GLY A 115 -12.60 -35.16 -13.31
C GLY A 115 -11.58 -34.08 -13.69
N ASN A 116 -11.56 -32.91 -13.04
CA ASN A 116 -10.48 -31.94 -13.24
C ASN A 116 -9.70 -31.63 -11.94
N VAL A 117 -9.78 -32.54 -10.96
CA VAL A 117 -8.73 -32.64 -9.93
C VAL A 117 -7.50 -33.21 -10.63
N SER A 118 -6.38 -32.49 -10.56
CA SER A 118 -5.12 -32.91 -11.16
C SER A 118 -4.74 -34.29 -10.62
N LEU A 119 -4.65 -35.28 -11.51
CA LEU A 119 -3.98 -36.53 -11.19
C LEU A 119 -2.47 -36.35 -11.38
N PRO A 120 -1.63 -37.11 -10.64
CA PRO A 120 -0.19 -37.16 -10.93
C PRO A 120 0.07 -37.58 -12.38
N GLU A 121 1.22 -37.18 -12.93
CA GLU A 121 1.65 -37.57 -14.27
C GLU A 121 1.85 -39.10 -14.41
N GLU A 122 1.94 -39.58 -15.64
CA GLU A 122 2.19 -41.00 -15.94
C GLU A 122 3.52 -41.46 -15.29
N GLY A 123 3.49 -42.57 -14.54
CA GLY A 123 4.66 -43.14 -13.85
C GLY A 123 4.59 -43.16 -12.32
N TRP A 124 3.67 -42.41 -11.71
CA TRP A 124 3.42 -42.49 -10.27
C TRP A 124 2.66 -43.78 -9.93
N ARG A 125 3.15 -44.54 -8.94
CA ARG A 125 2.48 -45.74 -8.45
C ARG A 125 1.53 -45.36 -7.31
N PRO A 126 0.22 -45.60 -7.41
CA PRO A 126 -0.71 -45.32 -6.32
C PRO A 126 -0.35 -46.18 -5.11
N ILE A 127 -0.26 -45.55 -3.94
CA ILE A 127 -0.05 -46.23 -2.67
C ILE A 127 -1.42 -46.41 -2.02
N SER A 128 -1.70 -47.61 -1.51
CA SER A 128 -2.94 -47.85 -0.77
C SER A 128 -3.00 -46.93 0.44
N LEU A 129 -4.14 -46.24 0.62
CA LEU A 129 -4.38 -45.43 1.82
C LEU A 129 -4.28 -46.28 3.09
N ASP A 130 -4.57 -47.58 2.99
CA ASP A 130 -4.50 -48.49 4.13
C ASP A 130 -3.04 -48.75 4.57
N ALA A 131 -2.11 -48.68 3.61
CA ALA A 131 -0.68 -48.79 3.87
C ALA A 131 -0.09 -47.49 4.45
N LEU A 132 -0.67 -46.33 4.10
CA LEU A 132 -0.19 -45.01 4.54
C LEU A 132 -0.80 -44.57 5.88
N TRP A 133 -2.08 -44.88 6.09
CA TRP A 133 -2.90 -44.39 7.21
C TRP A 133 -3.53 -45.51 8.06
N GLY A 134 -3.14 -46.77 7.86
CA GLY A 134 -3.73 -47.93 8.55
C GLY A 134 -5.07 -48.35 7.95
N GLN A 135 -5.66 -49.46 8.44
CA GLN A 135 -6.86 -50.06 7.83
C GLN A 135 -8.06 -49.10 7.66
N ASP A 136 -8.15 -48.06 8.50
CA ASP A 136 -9.22 -47.05 8.45
C ASP A 136 -8.83 -45.80 7.65
N GLY A 137 -7.66 -45.80 7.00
CA GLY A 137 -7.12 -44.65 6.30
C GLY A 137 -8.02 -44.18 5.16
N ARG A 138 -8.63 -45.12 4.44
CA ARG A 138 -9.60 -44.80 3.39
C ARG A 138 -10.86 -44.10 3.94
N GLU A 139 -11.38 -44.56 5.08
CA GLU A 139 -12.57 -43.99 5.71
C GLU A 139 -12.27 -42.59 6.27
N SER A 140 -11.10 -42.43 6.90
CA SER A 140 -10.64 -41.16 7.46
C SER A 140 -10.51 -40.06 6.40
N VAL A 141 -9.92 -40.38 5.24
CA VAL A 141 -9.80 -39.44 4.12
C VAL A 141 -11.16 -39.15 3.49
N GLY A 142 -11.97 -40.19 3.29
CA GLY A 142 -13.32 -40.04 2.75
C GLY A 142 -14.17 -39.09 3.61
N SER A 143 -14.14 -39.31 4.93
CA SER A 143 -14.80 -38.45 5.92
C SER A 143 -14.28 -37.02 5.88
N HIS A 144 -12.96 -36.81 5.82
CA HIS A 144 -12.38 -35.47 5.71
C HIS A 144 -12.81 -34.75 4.43
N VAL A 145 -12.72 -35.40 3.27
CA VAL A 145 -13.16 -34.83 1.99
C VAL A 145 -14.64 -34.48 2.04
N GLN A 146 -15.49 -35.36 2.58
CA GLN A 146 -16.92 -35.09 2.74
C GLN A 146 -17.19 -33.90 3.67
N GLN A 147 -16.42 -33.70 4.73
CA GLN A 147 -16.54 -32.54 5.62
C GLN A 147 -16.11 -31.22 4.95
N GLN A 148 -15.23 -31.27 3.95
CA GLN A 148 -14.79 -30.08 3.21
C GLN A 148 -15.72 -29.76 2.02
N LEU A 149 -16.59 -30.68 1.61
CA LEU A 149 -17.55 -30.48 0.54
C LEU A 149 -18.89 -30.03 1.11
N LEU A 150 -19.39 -28.88 0.65
CA LEU A 150 -20.74 -28.45 1.00
C LEU A 150 -21.77 -29.24 0.18
N PRO A 151 -22.84 -29.75 0.82
CA PRO A 151 -24.01 -30.27 0.13
C PRO A 151 -24.57 -29.27 -0.89
N ALA A 152 -25.12 -29.76 -2.01
CA ALA A 152 -25.55 -28.90 -3.12
C ALA A 152 -26.60 -27.84 -2.70
N ASP A 153 -27.48 -28.19 -1.78
CA ASP A 153 -28.50 -27.33 -1.16
C ASP A 153 -27.90 -26.28 -0.20
N GLU A 154 -26.83 -26.63 0.52
CA GLU A 154 -26.09 -25.66 1.35
C GLU A 154 -25.27 -24.68 0.53
N VAL A 155 -24.78 -25.09 -0.64
CA VAL A 155 -24.07 -24.22 -1.59
C VAL A 155 -24.99 -23.11 -2.11
N GLU A 156 -26.22 -23.43 -2.49
CA GLU A 156 -27.21 -22.41 -2.87
C GLU A 156 -27.51 -21.47 -1.70
N THR A 157 -27.71 -22.02 -0.51
CA THR A 157 -27.99 -21.25 0.69
C THR A 157 -26.84 -20.30 1.03
N SER A 158 -25.58 -20.75 0.93
CA SER A 158 -24.39 -19.94 1.16
C SER A 158 -24.14 -18.88 0.07
N LYS A 159 -24.44 -19.19 -1.21
CA LYS A 159 -24.40 -18.20 -2.30
C LYS A 159 -25.42 -17.10 -2.08
N ASN A 160 -26.65 -17.48 -1.70
CA ASN A 160 -27.73 -16.56 -1.39
C ASN A 160 -27.42 -15.72 -0.15
N LEU A 161 -26.85 -16.32 0.91
CA LEU A 161 -26.39 -15.59 2.09
C LEU A 161 -25.25 -14.62 1.76
N ARG A 162 -24.26 -14.99 0.93
CA ARG A 162 -23.19 -14.06 0.54
C ARG A 162 -23.70 -12.89 -0.30
N LEU A 163 -24.64 -13.14 -1.23
CA LEU A 163 -25.36 -12.06 -1.94
C LEU A 163 -26.09 -11.14 -0.95
N PHE A 164 -26.72 -11.72 0.07
CA PHE A 164 -27.39 -10.99 1.15
C PHE A 164 -26.43 -10.20 2.05
N THR A 165 -25.28 -10.76 2.42
CA THR A 165 -24.27 -10.12 3.27
C THR A 165 -23.63 -8.94 2.53
N ASN A 166 -23.35 -9.11 1.24
CA ASN A 166 -22.86 -8.04 0.37
C ASN A 166 -23.90 -6.92 0.18
N MET A 167 -25.20 -7.26 0.15
CA MET A 167 -26.27 -6.25 0.20
C MET A 167 -26.42 -5.59 1.58
N SER A 168 -26.21 -6.32 2.67
CA SER A 168 -26.35 -5.80 4.04
C SER A 168 -25.22 -4.86 4.46
N LEU A 169 -24.03 -4.98 3.85
CA LEU A 169 -22.94 -4.02 4.00
C LEU A 169 -23.22 -2.70 3.29
N LEU A 170 -24.14 -2.68 2.31
CA LEU A 170 -24.53 -1.48 1.55
C LEU A 170 -25.71 -0.72 2.18
N VAL A 171 -26.47 -1.32 3.10
CA VAL A 171 -27.66 -0.70 3.70
C VAL A 171 -27.75 -1.03 5.18
N ARG A 172 -27.15 -0.18 6.02
CA ARG A 172 -27.17 -0.36 7.48
C ARG A 172 -28.42 0.18 8.19
N ASP A 173 -29.24 1.02 7.55
CA ASP A 173 -30.40 1.68 8.20
C ASP A 173 -31.65 1.66 7.32
N SER A 174 -32.25 0.49 7.07
CA SER A 174 -33.57 0.41 6.43
C SER A 174 -34.55 -0.27 7.37
N GLU A 175 -35.52 0.49 7.88
CA GLU A 175 -36.65 -0.02 8.68
C GLU A 175 -37.43 -1.11 7.93
N ILE A 176 -37.48 -1.03 6.59
CA ILE A 176 -38.10 -2.04 5.72
C ILE A 176 -37.35 -3.37 5.83
N LEU A 177 -36.02 -3.36 5.93
CA LEU A 177 -35.22 -4.57 6.05
C LEU A 177 -35.31 -5.19 7.46
N VAL A 178 -35.51 -4.35 8.48
CA VAL A 178 -35.76 -4.80 9.86
C VAL A 178 -37.16 -5.43 9.97
N ALA A 179 -38.19 -4.81 9.40
CA ALA A 179 -39.54 -5.35 9.34
C ALA A 179 -39.60 -6.67 8.53
N PHE A 180 -38.89 -6.74 7.40
CA PHE A 180 -38.77 -7.96 6.61
C PHE A 180 -38.02 -9.07 7.36
N ARG A 181 -36.94 -8.74 8.09
CA ARG A 181 -36.21 -9.70 8.94
C ARG A 181 -37.05 -10.22 10.10
N ARG A 182 -37.85 -9.36 10.73
CA ARG A 182 -38.79 -9.75 11.79
C ARG A 182 -39.83 -10.73 11.24
N LYS A 183 -40.48 -10.38 10.13
CA LYS A 183 -41.49 -11.23 9.48
C LYS A 183 -40.91 -12.58 9.02
N SER A 184 -39.73 -12.57 8.41
CA SER A 184 -39.07 -13.81 7.94
C SER A 184 -38.60 -14.72 9.09
N MET A 185 -38.17 -14.15 10.23
CA MET A 185 -37.88 -14.96 11.42
C MET A 185 -39.13 -15.48 12.11
N GLU A 186 -40.22 -14.69 12.15
CA GLU A 186 -41.52 -15.13 12.67
C GLU A 186 -42.11 -16.28 11.82
N GLU A 187 -42.02 -16.20 10.49
CA GLU A 187 -42.44 -17.27 9.56
C GLU A 187 -41.58 -18.55 9.71
N LYS A 188 -40.27 -18.41 10.00
CA LYS A 188 -39.37 -19.55 10.25
C LYS A 188 -39.55 -20.16 11.65
N LEU A 189 -39.83 -19.35 12.66
CA LEU A 189 -40.17 -19.82 14.00
C LEU A 189 -41.55 -20.51 14.02
N ALA A 190 -42.52 -19.99 13.26
CA ALA A 190 -43.83 -20.63 13.10
C ALA A 190 -43.74 -21.97 12.33
N SER A 191 -42.88 -22.07 11.32
CA SER A 191 -42.71 -23.31 10.54
C SER A 191 -41.83 -24.37 11.21
N SER A 192 -41.08 -24.02 12.27
CA SER A 192 -40.21 -24.95 13.01
C SER A 192 -40.87 -25.59 14.24
N ALA A 193 -42.14 -25.27 14.54
CA ALA A 193 -42.87 -25.81 15.69
C ALA A 193 -43.09 -27.34 15.69
N GLY A 194 -42.63 -28.06 14.65
CA GLY A 194 -42.86 -29.50 14.50
C GLY A 194 -41.64 -30.43 14.44
N ARG A 195 -40.38 -29.95 14.42
CA ARG A 195 -39.21 -30.87 14.31
C ARG A 195 -37.99 -30.44 15.12
N SER A 196 -37.71 -31.27 16.12
CA SER A 196 -36.41 -31.56 16.76
C SER A 196 -35.60 -30.42 17.39
N ARG A 197 -35.58 -30.44 18.74
CA ARG A 197 -34.77 -29.61 19.66
C ARG A 197 -33.26 -29.94 19.61
N ARG A 198 -32.63 -30.00 18.44
CA ARG A 198 -31.17 -30.26 18.32
C ARG A 198 -30.39 -29.28 17.46
N LEU A 199 -30.95 -28.11 17.13
CA LEU A 199 -30.26 -27.13 16.28
C LEU A 199 -30.22 -25.71 16.85
N VAL A 200 -29.74 -25.57 18.09
CA VAL A 200 -29.19 -24.27 18.58
C VAL A 200 -27.97 -24.58 19.44
N GLY A 201 -26.93 -25.12 18.81
CA GLY A 201 -25.72 -25.57 19.48
C GLY A 201 -24.45 -24.89 19.01
N HIS A 202 -24.50 -23.80 18.22
CA HIS A 202 -23.28 -23.09 17.78
C HIS A 202 -23.54 -21.61 17.44
N MET A 203 -24.27 -20.90 18.31
CA MET A 203 -24.06 -19.46 18.46
C MET A 203 -23.47 -19.23 19.84
N THR A 204 -22.22 -18.78 19.89
CA THR A 204 -21.59 -18.40 21.14
C THR A 204 -22.47 -17.36 21.81
N PHE A 205 -22.86 -17.64 23.05
CA PHE A 205 -23.71 -16.82 23.92
C PHE A 205 -23.28 -15.33 23.95
N ILE A 206 -21.98 -15.07 23.73
CA ILE A 206 -21.35 -13.75 23.63
C ILE A 206 -21.84 -12.95 22.41
N SER A 207 -22.04 -13.61 21.26
CA SER A 207 -22.51 -12.96 20.03
C SER A 207 -23.99 -12.59 20.12
N LEU A 208 -24.80 -13.41 20.78
CA LEU A 208 -26.21 -13.11 21.04
C LEU A 208 -26.37 -12.02 22.11
N ALA A 209 -25.60 -12.07 23.19
CA ALA A 209 -25.60 -11.04 24.24
C ALA A 209 -25.13 -9.68 23.71
N ARG A 210 -24.08 -9.65 22.87
CA ARG A 210 -23.60 -8.42 22.22
C ARG A 210 -24.60 -7.86 21.22
N PHE A 211 -25.27 -8.74 20.46
CA PHE A 211 -26.33 -8.35 19.52
C PHE A 211 -27.55 -7.77 20.23
N LEU A 212 -27.98 -8.37 21.35
CA LEU A 212 -29.11 -7.89 22.15
C LEU A 212 -28.79 -6.57 22.90
N TRP A 213 -27.53 -6.41 23.34
CA TRP A 213 -27.04 -5.16 23.94
C TRP A 213 -26.97 -4.01 22.92
N GLU A 214 -26.46 -4.27 21.71
CA GLU A 214 -26.37 -3.26 20.65
C GLU A 214 -27.75 -2.86 20.08
N MET A 215 -28.77 -3.71 20.24
CA MET A 215 -30.14 -3.42 19.80
C MET A 215 -31.02 -2.69 20.83
N LYS A 216 -30.51 -2.42 22.05
CA LYS A 216 -31.30 -1.82 23.16
C LYS A 216 -32.62 -2.54 23.47
N ILE A 217 -32.68 -3.86 23.26
CA ILE A 217 -33.90 -4.66 23.47
C ILE A 217 -34.10 -5.06 24.95
N VAL A 218 -33.26 -4.60 25.87
CA VAL A 218 -33.42 -4.89 27.31
C VAL A 218 -34.27 -3.81 27.99
N THR A 219 -35.57 -4.06 28.15
CA THR A 219 -36.43 -3.44 29.17
C THR A 219 -36.31 -4.21 30.50
N PRO A 220 -36.57 -3.58 31.67
CA PRO A 220 -36.19 -4.14 32.98
C PRO A 220 -37.08 -5.27 33.52
N GLU A 221 -38.00 -5.84 32.74
CA GLU A 221 -38.97 -6.81 33.26
C GLU A 221 -38.97 -8.10 32.45
N LEU A 222 -38.16 -9.06 32.88
CA LEU A 222 -38.37 -10.49 32.64
C LEU A 222 -38.06 -11.25 33.93
N ARG A 223 -39.12 -11.58 34.68
CA ARG A 223 -39.11 -12.60 35.74
C ARG A 223 -39.52 -13.94 35.15
N PHE A 224 -38.85 -15.02 35.61
CA PHE A 224 -39.14 -16.48 35.55
C PHE A 224 -37.78 -17.20 35.29
N CYS A 225 -37.28 -18.17 36.07
CA CYS A 225 -37.71 -18.85 37.30
C CYS A 225 -36.47 -19.45 38.00
N GLY A 226 -36.34 -19.28 39.32
CA GLY A 226 -35.71 -20.24 40.23
C GLY A 226 -34.18 -20.32 40.35
N ALA A 227 -33.56 -19.43 41.14
CA ALA A 227 -32.54 -19.77 42.16
C ALA A 227 -32.16 -18.51 42.96
N VAL A 228 -32.20 -18.63 44.29
CA VAL A 228 -31.91 -17.57 45.25
C VAL A 228 -30.39 -17.41 45.43
N MET A 229 -29.86 -16.19 45.32
CA MET A 229 -28.68 -15.81 46.09
C MET A 229 -28.77 -14.34 46.49
N VAL A 230 -28.82 -14.12 47.81
CA VAL A 230 -28.89 -12.83 48.49
C VAL A 230 -27.56 -12.10 48.36
N ILE A 231 -27.57 -10.82 48.00
CA ILE A 231 -26.44 -9.91 48.25
C ILE A 231 -26.95 -8.72 49.04
N HIS A 232 -26.39 -8.56 50.24
CA HIS A 232 -26.66 -7.50 51.21
C HIS A 232 -26.43 -6.10 50.64
N HIS A 233 -27.36 -5.19 50.95
CA HIS A 233 -27.15 -3.74 50.91
C HIS A 233 -26.46 -3.25 52.18
N GLY A 234 -25.59 -2.26 52.01
CA GLY A 234 -25.21 -1.33 53.07
C GLY A 234 -23.71 -1.06 53.13
N ILE A 235 -23.31 0.17 52.81
CA ILE A 235 -22.59 1.10 53.70
C ILE A 235 -22.45 2.43 52.94
N SER A 236 -23.16 3.45 53.45
CA SER A 236 -22.83 4.87 53.28
C SER A 236 -21.62 5.22 54.15
N LEU A 237 -20.86 6.26 53.80
CA LEU A 237 -20.27 7.30 54.69
C LEU A 237 -19.25 8.11 53.87
N VAL A 238 -19.52 9.38 53.59
CA VAL A 238 -19.07 10.60 54.31
C VAL A 238 -17.88 11.28 53.61
N MET A 239 -18.15 12.48 53.09
CA MET A 239 -17.16 13.51 52.74
C MET A 239 -16.77 14.28 53.99
N PRO A 240 -15.49 14.66 54.16
CA PRO A 240 -15.14 15.84 54.93
C PRO A 240 -14.72 16.99 54.00
N SER A 241 -15.28 18.13 54.35
CA SER A 241 -15.09 19.48 53.85
C SER A 241 -13.71 20.07 54.15
N GLU A 242 -13.37 21.06 53.33
CA GLU A 242 -12.62 22.30 53.59
C GLU A 242 -11.70 22.40 54.82
N VAL A 243 -10.43 22.75 54.56
CA VAL A 243 -9.63 23.59 55.44
C VAL A 243 -8.99 24.71 54.61
N GLN A 244 -9.41 25.94 54.89
CA GLN A 244 -8.70 27.17 54.53
C GLN A 244 -7.52 27.37 55.49
N SER A 245 -6.36 27.81 54.99
CA SER A 245 -5.42 28.59 55.81
C SER A 245 -4.55 29.53 54.97
N GLU A 246 -4.82 30.80 55.20
CA GLU A 246 -4.04 32.04 55.11
C GLU A 246 -2.62 32.12 54.51
N LYS A 247 -2.53 33.11 53.61
CA LYS A 247 -1.48 34.10 53.31
C LYS A 247 -0.26 34.14 54.25
N ARG A 248 0.94 34.16 53.63
CA ARG A 248 2.00 35.15 53.92
C ARG A 248 2.86 35.37 52.68
N GLY A 249 2.98 36.64 52.29
CA GLY A 249 3.68 37.05 51.08
C GLY A 249 5.19 37.11 51.22
N ARG A 250 5.87 37.05 50.08
CA ARG A 250 7.06 37.86 49.80
C ARG A 250 7.33 37.89 48.30
N SER A 251 7.19 39.09 47.76
CA SER A 251 7.51 39.54 46.43
C SER A 251 8.99 39.37 46.09
N ARG A 252 9.30 38.70 44.97
CA ARG A 252 10.50 38.97 44.17
C ARG A 252 10.15 38.83 42.70
N ALA A 253 10.14 39.97 42.02
CA ALA A 253 9.99 40.09 40.59
C ALA A 253 11.14 39.37 39.87
N ARG A 254 10.80 38.40 39.02
CA ARG A 254 11.70 37.87 37.99
C ARG A 254 10.91 37.83 36.68
N SER A 255 11.30 38.72 35.79
CA SER A 255 10.87 38.78 34.39
C SER A 255 11.11 37.42 33.72
N SER A 256 10.04 36.67 33.50
CA SER A 256 10.03 35.51 32.60
C SER A 256 9.45 35.95 31.26
N ARG A 257 10.31 36.06 30.24
CA ARG A 257 9.88 36.07 28.84
C ARG A 257 9.00 34.84 28.58
N PRO A 258 7.80 34.97 27.99
CA PRO A 258 7.02 33.81 27.60
C PRO A 258 7.75 33.10 26.46
N ALA A 259 7.93 31.78 26.61
CA ALA A 259 8.32 30.92 25.51
C ALA A 259 7.25 30.99 24.40
N PRO A 260 7.62 30.91 23.12
CA PRO A 260 6.64 30.93 22.04
C PRO A 260 5.75 29.69 22.16
N THR A 261 4.50 29.90 22.57
CA THR A 261 3.43 28.90 22.49
C THR A 261 3.16 28.62 21.01
N ALA A 262 3.80 27.58 20.49
CA ALA A 262 3.34 26.93 19.27
C ALA A 262 1.91 26.47 19.53
N SER A 263 0.93 27.16 18.94
CA SER A 263 -0.46 26.74 19.00
C SER A 263 -0.52 25.31 18.47
N LYS A 264 -0.82 24.36 19.37
CA LYS A 264 -1.25 23.03 18.95
C LYS A 264 -2.58 23.27 18.28
N THR A 265 -2.60 23.23 16.95
CA THR A 265 -3.83 23.02 16.20
C THR A 265 -4.27 21.58 16.50
N GLU A 266 -4.90 21.39 17.66
CA GLU A 266 -5.60 20.14 17.96
C GLU A 266 -6.70 20.00 16.91
N LEU A 267 -6.62 18.91 16.14
CA LEU A 267 -7.71 18.49 15.28
C LEU A 267 -8.90 18.19 16.20
N ASP A 268 -9.83 19.13 16.31
CA ASP A 268 -11.01 18.98 17.14
C ASP A 268 -11.93 17.89 16.56
N TRP A 269 -11.92 16.71 17.17
CA TRP A 269 -12.81 15.61 16.81
C TRP A 269 -14.28 15.88 17.15
N GLU A 270 -14.61 16.88 17.98
CA GLU A 270 -16.00 17.24 18.27
C GLU A 270 -16.70 17.85 17.06
N THR A 271 -15.97 18.61 16.24
CA THR A 271 -16.47 19.10 14.94
C THR A 271 -16.85 17.97 13.97
N VAL A 272 -16.18 16.81 14.05
CA VAL A 272 -16.52 15.64 13.21
C VAL A 272 -17.76 14.90 13.74
N LYS A 273 -17.97 14.86 15.06
CA LYS A 273 -19.13 14.21 15.70
C LYS A 273 -20.44 15.01 15.54
N SER A 274 -20.38 16.33 15.42
CA SER A 274 -21.59 17.18 15.28
C SER A 274 -22.18 17.22 13.86
N SER A 275 -21.50 16.64 12.87
CA SER A 275 -21.93 16.62 11.48
C SER A 275 -22.94 15.51 11.13
N THR A 276 -23.95 15.27 11.98
CA THR A 276 -25.18 14.59 11.53
C THR A 276 -26.01 15.56 10.68
N VAL A 277 -25.42 16.07 9.60
CA VAL A 277 -26.12 16.82 8.57
C VAL A 277 -27.24 15.91 8.09
N ARG A 278 -28.50 16.32 8.31
CA ARG A 278 -29.67 15.53 7.92
C ARG A 278 -29.51 15.13 6.45
N ARG A 279 -29.71 13.84 6.12
CA ARG A 279 -29.57 13.31 4.73
C ARG A 279 -30.30 14.20 3.70
N SER A 280 -31.40 14.84 4.10
CA SER A 280 -32.15 15.80 3.29
C SER A 280 -31.36 17.07 2.92
N GLN A 281 -30.58 17.63 3.83
CA GLN A 281 -29.73 18.80 3.58
C GLN A 281 -28.56 18.44 2.65
N VAL A 282 -27.92 17.28 2.85
CA VAL A 282 -26.87 16.78 1.93
C VAL A 282 -27.45 16.54 0.54
N LYS A 283 -28.64 15.93 0.45
CA LYS A 283 -29.36 15.71 -0.82
C LYS A 283 -29.70 17.05 -1.49
N ARG A 284 -30.23 18.04 -0.76
CA ARG A 284 -30.52 19.38 -1.28
C ARG A 284 -29.27 20.10 -1.76
N LYS A 285 -28.17 20.07 -1.00
CA LYS A 285 -26.89 20.68 -1.42
C LYS A 285 -26.34 20.02 -2.69
N ARG A 286 -26.45 18.70 -2.82
CA ARG A 286 -26.10 17.95 -4.04
C ARG A 286 -27.03 18.27 -5.21
N GLN A 287 -28.33 18.43 -4.96
CA GLN A 287 -29.30 18.83 -6.00
C GLN A 287 -29.01 20.26 -6.48
N ALA A 288 -28.78 21.20 -5.56
CA ALA A 288 -28.43 22.58 -5.88
C ALA A 288 -27.11 22.65 -6.67
N SER A 289 -26.07 21.91 -6.28
CA SER A 289 -24.80 21.87 -7.03
C SER A 289 -24.94 21.20 -8.41
N ARG A 290 -25.97 20.38 -8.64
CA ARG A 290 -26.25 19.70 -9.91
C ARG A 290 -27.26 20.44 -10.78
N ALA A 291 -28.04 21.36 -10.22
CA ALA A 291 -29.10 22.07 -10.94
C ALA A 291 -28.57 22.92 -12.10
N GLY A 292 -27.29 23.32 -12.06
CA GLY A 292 -26.60 24.00 -13.16
C GLY A 292 -25.78 23.10 -14.09
N ALA A 293 -25.78 21.77 -13.88
CA ALA A 293 -25.03 20.87 -14.74
C ALA A 293 -25.87 20.57 -15.99
N SER A 294 -25.55 21.24 -17.09
CA SER A 294 -26.02 20.89 -18.43
C SER A 294 -24.95 20.10 -19.18
N SER A 295 -25.39 19.23 -20.08
CA SER A 295 -24.49 18.56 -21.03
C SER A 295 -23.98 19.60 -22.03
N ALA A 296 -22.69 19.58 -22.35
CA ALA A 296 -22.14 20.43 -23.40
C ALA A 296 -22.56 19.93 -24.80
N THR A 297 -22.90 18.65 -24.92
CA THR A 297 -23.36 18.01 -26.15
C THR A 297 -24.87 17.73 -26.08
N PRO A 298 -25.69 18.33 -26.96
CA PRO A 298 -27.16 18.19 -26.91
C PRO A 298 -27.66 16.75 -26.93
N GLU A 299 -26.89 15.84 -27.52
CA GLU A 299 -27.25 14.44 -27.71
C GLU A 299 -26.86 13.52 -26.54
N MET A 300 -26.06 14.02 -25.58
CA MET A 300 -25.60 13.22 -24.44
C MET A 300 -26.19 13.75 -23.14
N THR A 301 -26.43 12.84 -22.19
CA THR A 301 -26.73 13.22 -20.81
C THR A 301 -25.46 13.65 -20.08
N VAL A 302 -25.62 14.46 -19.02
CA VAL A 302 -24.52 14.88 -18.12
C VAL A 302 -23.73 13.67 -17.58
N LEU A 303 -24.41 12.56 -17.31
CA LEU A 303 -23.79 11.35 -16.79
C LEU A 303 -22.97 10.61 -17.84
N GLU A 304 -23.42 10.59 -19.10
CA GLU A 304 -22.66 10.01 -20.20
C GLU A 304 -21.42 10.85 -20.51
N GLU A 305 -21.55 12.18 -20.49
CA GLU A 305 -20.38 13.06 -20.61
C GLU A 305 -19.38 12.86 -19.47
N ALA A 306 -19.88 12.74 -18.24
CA ALA A 306 -19.05 12.52 -17.06
C ALA A 306 -18.38 11.13 -17.02
N SER A 307 -18.70 10.23 -17.95
CA SER A 307 -18.03 8.92 -18.05
C SER A 307 -16.54 9.03 -18.41
N VAL A 308 -16.11 10.16 -18.96
CA VAL A 308 -14.70 10.47 -19.25
C VAL A 308 -14.32 11.86 -18.75
N SER A 309 -13.02 12.06 -18.49
CA SER A 309 -12.53 13.35 -17.98
C SER A 309 -12.70 14.48 -19.01
N LYS A 310 -12.75 15.75 -18.58
CA LYS A 310 -12.83 16.91 -19.48
C LYS A 310 -11.74 16.87 -20.56
N GLY A 311 -10.48 16.70 -20.19
CA GLY A 311 -9.38 16.62 -21.17
C GLY A 311 -9.50 15.42 -22.14
N THR A 312 -10.11 14.31 -21.71
CA THR A 312 -10.43 13.19 -22.59
C THR A 312 -11.57 13.55 -23.55
N ARG A 313 -12.61 14.26 -23.10
CA ARG A 313 -13.68 14.76 -23.95
C ARG A 313 -13.15 15.72 -25.02
N ASP A 314 -12.31 16.67 -24.62
CA ASP A 314 -11.70 17.63 -25.55
C ASP A 314 -10.88 16.91 -26.64
N ARG A 315 -10.17 15.85 -26.26
CA ARG A 315 -9.45 14.98 -27.20
C ARG A 315 -10.41 14.20 -28.11
N TYR A 316 -11.47 13.60 -27.56
CA TYR A 316 -12.46 12.89 -28.35
C TYR A 316 -13.17 13.81 -29.34
N ALA A 317 -13.51 15.04 -28.94
CA ALA A 317 -14.13 16.02 -29.81
C ALA A 317 -13.21 16.36 -31.01
N LYS A 318 -11.92 16.55 -30.79
CA LYS A 318 -10.94 16.79 -31.86
C LYS A 318 -10.87 15.61 -32.85
N ILE A 319 -10.79 14.38 -32.33
CA ILE A 319 -10.75 13.18 -33.17
C ILE A 319 -12.09 12.99 -33.90
N TRP A 320 -13.21 13.31 -33.24
CA TRP A 320 -14.54 13.20 -33.81
C TRP A 320 -14.77 14.15 -34.97
N THR A 321 -14.21 15.37 -34.93
CA THR A 321 -14.25 16.29 -36.09
C THR A 321 -13.68 15.67 -37.36
N VAL A 322 -12.62 14.87 -37.23
CA VAL A 322 -12.00 14.16 -38.36
C VAL A 322 -12.82 12.92 -38.76
N LEU A 323 -13.27 12.13 -37.78
CA LEU A 323 -13.98 10.88 -38.04
C LEU A 323 -15.41 11.06 -38.54
N LYS A 324 -16.13 12.07 -38.03
CA LYS A 324 -17.56 12.30 -38.30
C LYS A 324 -17.89 12.23 -39.79
N PRO A 325 -17.25 13.02 -40.69
CA PRO A 325 -17.57 12.97 -42.12
C PRO A 325 -17.31 11.60 -42.77
N MET A 326 -16.44 10.76 -42.20
CA MET A 326 -16.13 9.42 -42.72
C MET A 326 -17.18 8.38 -42.35
N VAL A 327 -17.83 8.55 -41.19
CA VAL A 327 -18.72 7.53 -40.60
C VAL A 327 -20.19 7.94 -40.60
N THR A 328 -20.51 9.20 -40.92
CA THR A 328 -21.89 9.69 -41.06
C THR A 328 -22.24 9.96 -42.53
N GLY A 329 -23.47 9.63 -42.93
CA GLY A 329 -23.98 9.98 -44.25
C GLY A 329 -24.35 11.46 -44.38
N ARG A 330 -24.87 11.87 -45.55
CA ARG A 330 -25.29 13.27 -45.82
C ARG A 330 -26.33 13.81 -44.82
N THR A 331 -27.12 12.93 -44.21
CA THR A 331 -28.13 13.27 -43.20
C THR A 331 -27.55 13.49 -41.80
N GLY A 332 -26.23 13.36 -41.62
CA GLY A 332 -25.57 13.40 -40.32
C GLY A 332 -25.77 12.14 -39.47
N ARG A 333 -26.60 11.20 -39.93
CA ARG A 333 -26.79 9.90 -39.26
C ARG A 333 -25.60 8.99 -39.52
N LEU A 334 -25.28 8.17 -38.52
CA LEU A 334 -24.27 7.12 -38.63
C LEU A 334 -24.61 6.17 -39.79
N LEU A 335 -23.60 5.83 -40.60
CA LEU A 335 -23.72 4.86 -41.69
C LEU A 335 -24.07 3.46 -41.13
N PRO A 336 -24.54 2.53 -41.98
CA PRO A 336 -24.71 1.14 -41.58
C PRO A 336 -23.44 0.59 -40.94
N ARG A 337 -23.60 -0.17 -39.86
CA ARG A 337 -22.50 -0.64 -39.00
C ARG A 337 -21.34 -1.28 -39.78
N LEU A 338 -21.64 -2.11 -40.78
CA LEU A 338 -20.64 -2.74 -41.65
C LEU A 338 -19.80 -1.70 -42.42
N LYS A 339 -20.43 -0.61 -42.87
CA LYS A 339 -19.76 0.47 -43.59
C LYS A 339 -18.90 1.32 -42.65
N VAL A 340 -19.41 1.65 -41.46
CA VAL A 340 -18.63 2.34 -40.41
C VAL A 340 -17.37 1.55 -40.10
N GLU A 341 -17.52 0.23 -39.93
CA GLU A 341 -16.41 -0.66 -39.64
C GLU A 341 -15.39 -0.72 -40.77
N GLN A 342 -15.83 -0.82 -42.02
CA GLN A 342 -14.95 -0.77 -43.20
C GLN A 342 -14.16 0.55 -43.25
N MET A 343 -14.82 1.68 -43.07
CA MET A 343 -14.19 3.01 -43.10
C MET A 343 -13.17 3.16 -41.96
N LEU A 344 -13.53 2.74 -40.75
CA LEU A 344 -12.64 2.81 -39.60
C LEU A 344 -11.43 1.87 -39.74
N CYS A 345 -11.61 0.65 -40.25
CA CYS A 345 -10.48 -0.24 -40.54
C CYS A 345 -9.52 0.36 -41.58
N GLY A 346 -10.04 1.03 -42.62
CA GLY A 346 -9.23 1.77 -43.59
C GLY A 346 -8.44 2.88 -42.91
N HIS A 347 -9.12 3.72 -42.11
CA HIS A 347 -8.46 4.81 -41.39
C HIS A 347 -7.39 4.31 -40.40
N LEU A 348 -7.65 3.22 -39.67
CA LEU A 348 -6.65 2.62 -38.78
C LEU A 348 -5.44 2.08 -39.56
N LYS A 349 -5.66 1.53 -40.76
CA LYS A 349 -4.54 1.15 -41.64
C LYS A 349 -3.74 2.38 -42.05
N ASP A 350 -4.39 3.47 -42.44
CA ASP A 350 -3.70 4.70 -42.86
C ASP A 350 -2.88 5.28 -41.70
N MET A 351 -3.48 5.42 -40.51
CA MET A 351 -2.74 5.86 -39.31
C MET A 351 -1.53 4.95 -39.01
N TYR A 352 -1.66 3.63 -39.18
CA TYR A 352 -0.53 2.70 -39.01
C TYR A 352 0.57 2.95 -40.04
N MET A 353 0.20 3.17 -41.31
CA MET A 353 1.17 3.46 -42.38
C MET A 353 1.85 4.82 -42.19
N ASP A 354 1.16 5.78 -41.58
CA ASP A 354 1.71 7.09 -41.22
C ASP A 354 2.65 7.04 -40.00
N GLY A 355 2.80 5.87 -39.37
CA GLY A 355 3.70 5.67 -38.23
C GLY A 355 3.12 6.12 -36.88
N GLU A 356 1.80 6.32 -36.79
CA GLU A 356 1.13 6.63 -35.53
C GLU A 356 1.28 5.51 -34.51
N ASP A 357 1.11 5.85 -33.23
CA ASP A 357 1.12 4.86 -32.16
C ASP A 357 -0.25 4.20 -31.96
N VAL A 358 -0.25 2.98 -31.41
CA VAL A 358 -1.49 2.22 -31.16
C VAL A 358 -2.39 2.86 -30.10
N ALA A 359 -1.88 3.76 -29.25
CA ALA A 359 -2.71 4.51 -28.33
C ALA A 359 -3.54 5.56 -29.08
N SER A 360 -2.98 6.26 -30.08
CA SER A 360 -3.74 7.13 -30.99
C SER A 360 -4.92 6.38 -31.61
N ALA A 361 -4.67 5.19 -32.17
CA ALA A 361 -5.70 4.30 -32.70
C ALA A 361 -6.79 3.92 -31.68
N GLN A 362 -6.39 3.60 -30.44
CA GLN A 362 -7.34 3.29 -29.37
C GLN A 362 -8.19 4.51 -28.99
N TYR A 363 -7.60 5.72 -28.97
CA TYR A 363 -8.36 6.96 -28.77
C TYR A 363 -9.35 7.22 -29.90
N THR A 364 -8.98 6.92 -31.15
CA THR A 364 -9.86 7.02 -32.33
C THR A 364 -11.10 6.13 -32.19
N VAL A 365 -10.91 4.85 -31.86
CA VAL A 365 -12.05 3.93 -31.64
C VAL A 365 -12.88 4.36 -30.44
N ALA A 366 -12.24 4.79 -29.35
CA ALA A 366 -12.94 5.22 -28.15
C ALA A 366 -13.74 6.52 -28.38
N ALA A 367 -13.24 7.46 -29.19
CA ALA A 367 -13.96 8.66 -29.59
C ALA A 367 -15.21 8.32 -30.40
N LEU A 368 -15.11 7.40 -31.37
CA LEU A 368 -16.27 6.91 -32.12
C LEU A 368 -17.35 6.33 -31.18
N MET A 369 -16.95 5.46 -30.24
CA MET A 369 -17.86 4.82 -29.28
C MET A 369 -18.39 5.77 -28.21
N PHE A 370 -17.69 6.89 -27.95
CA PHE A 370 -18.15 7.94 -27.04
C PHE A 370 -19.28 8.75 -27.67
N HIS A 371 -19.10 9.17 -28.93
CA HIS A 371 -20.12 9.92 -29.68
C HIS A 371 -21.26 9.03 -30.21
N ASN A 372 -21.06 7.72 -30.32
CA ASN A 372 -22.07 6.78 -30.81
C ASN A 372 -22.24 5.60 -29.82
N PRO A 373 -22.94 5.79 -28.70
CA PRO A 373 -23.08 4.77 -27.66
C PRO A 373 -23.71 3.46 -28.15
N SER A 374 -24.52 3.49 -29.22
CA SER A 374 -25.08 2.30 -29.86
C SER A 374 -24.02 1.34 -30.41
N LEU A 375 -22.81 1.83 -30.68
CA LEU A 375 -21.65 1.03 -31.06
C LEU A 375 -20.91 0.46 -29.86
N ARG A 376 -21.29 0.78 -28.61
CA ARG A 376 -20.63 0.25 -27.41
C ARG A 376 -21.12 -1.17 -27.13
N SER A 377 -20.20 -2.13 -27.05
CA SER A 377 -20.50 -3.52 -26.72
C SER A 377 -19.37 -4.15 -25.90
N LYS A 378 -19.71 -5.16 -25.09
CA LYS A 378 -18.72 -5.90 -24.29
C LYS A 378 -17.71 -6.57 -25.23
N GLY A 379 -16.43 -6.24 -25.09
CA GLY A 379 -15.37 -6.84 -25.89
C GLY A 379 -15.38 -6.45 -27.37
N MET A 380 -16.02 -5.33 -27.73
CA MET A 380 -16.14 -4.82 -29.11
C MET A 380 -16.80 -5.81 -30.08
N THR A 381 -17.78 -6.60 -29.63
CA THR A 381 -18.58 -7.48 -30.50
C THR A 381 -19.38 -6.71 -31.55
N SER A 382 -19.59 -5.41 -31.32
CA SER A 382 -20.15 -4.44 -32.26
C SER A 382 -19.20 -4.07 -33.41
N LEU A 383 -17.90 -4.26 -33.26
CA LEU A 383 -16.89 -3.85 -34.25
C LEU A 383 -15.77 -4.92 -34.33
N PRO A 384 -16.10 -6.17 -34.74
CA PRO A 384 -15.16 -7.30 -34.76
C PRO A 384 -13.92 -7.08 -35.65
N ARG A 385 -14.05 -6.52 -36.84
CA ARG A 385 -12.93 -6.21 -37.75
C ARG A 385 -12.06 -5.09 -37.20
N VAL A 386 -12.63 -4.06 -36.58
CA VAL A 386 -11.84 -3.00 -35.93
C VAL A 386 -11.04 -3.57 -34.76
N LYS A 387 -11.64 -4.46 -33.97
CA LYS A 387 -10.95 -5.21 -32.91
C LYS A 387 -9.81 -6.06 -33.48
N GLN A 388 -10.04 -6.74 -34.61
CA GLN A 388 -9.03 -7.52 -35.31
C GLN A 388 -7.89 -6.62 -35.81
N SER A 389 -8.20 -5.47 -36.42
CA SER A 389 -7.22 -4.47 -36.87
C SER A 389 -6.36 -3.96 -35.71
N LEU A 390 -6.95 -3.59 -34.57
CA LEU A 390 -6.18 -3.18 -33.38
C LEU A 390 -5.31 -4.32 -32.83
N THR A 391 -5.78 -5.57 -32.91
CA THR A 391 -4.99 -6.73 -32.50
C THR A 391 -3.81 -6.96 -33.44
N GLY A 392 -4.03 -6.84 -34.76
CA GLY A 392 -2.98 -6.86 -35.77
C GLY A 392 -1.96 -5.75 -35.57
N TRP A 393 -2.42 -4.52 -35.34
CA TRP A 393 -1.56 -3.38 -35.03
C TRP A 393 -0.67 -3.67 -33.82
N LYS A 394 -1.23 -4.15 -32.70
CA LYS A 394 -0.45 -4.50 -31.50
C LYS A 394 0.61 -5.59 -31.74
N ARG A 395 0.39 -6.47 -32.71
CA ARG A 395 1.37 -7.50 -33.10
C ARG A 395 2.47 -6.92 -33.98
N LEU A 396 2.10 -6.09 -34.95
CA LEU A 396 3.02 -5.49 -35.91
C LEU A 396 3.88 -4.37 -35.31
N ALA A 397 3.29 -3.55 -34.44
CA ALA A 397 3.93 -2.46 -33.72
C ALA A 397 3.60 -2.58 -32.21
N PRO A 398 4.27 -3.49 -31.49
CA PRO A 398 4.03 -3.66 -30.06
C PRO A 398 4.39 -2.39 -29.28
N GLU A 399 3.56 -2.08 -28.28
CA GLU A 399 3.79 -0.92 -27.41
C GLU A 399 5.18 -1.02 -26.75
N LYS A 400 6.04 -0.03 -27.02
CA LYS A 400 7.32 0.06 -26.35
C LYS A 400 7.09 0.34 -24.87
N SER A 401 7.54 -0.59 -24.02
CA SER A 401 7.50 -0.38 -22.58
C SER A 401 8.38 0.83 -22.24
N ARG A 402 7.80 1.83 -21.59
CA ARG A 402 8.56 2.96 -21.03
C ARG A 402 9.63 2.41 -20.10
N LEU A 403 10.85 2.87 -20.30
CA LEU A 403 11.99 2.42 -19.52
C LEU A 403 12.02 3.14 -18.17
N PRO A 404 12.42 2.48 -17.07
CA PRO A 404 12.62 3.16 -15.80
C PRO A 404 13.77 4.19 -15.87
N ILE A 405 13.81 5.12 -14.93
CA ILE A 405 14.98 5.97 -14.67
C ILE A 405 15.75 5.34 -13.50
N PRO A 406 17.07 5.08 -13.61
CA PRO A 406 17.90 4.66 -12.47
C PRO A 406 17.86 5.68 -11.33
N PHE A 407 17.89 5.22 -10.08
CA PHE A 407 17.85 6.12 -8.92
C PHE A 407 19.06 7.05 -8.89
N GLU A 408 20.22 6.53 -9.27
CA GLU A 408 21.49 7.24 -9.35
C GLU A 408 21.41 8.42 -10.34
N ALA A 409 20.81 8.21 -11.51
CA ALA A 409 20.58 9.26 -12.50
C ALA A 409 19.59 10.32 -11.98
N LEU A 410 18.54 9.90 -11.28
CA LEU A 410 17.61 10.84 -10.63
C LEU A 410 18.30 11.65 -9.53
N ALA A 411 19.19 11.04 -8.76
CA ALA A 411 19.94 11.74 -7.72
C ALA A 411 20.85 12.82 -8.31
N LEU A 412 21.49 12.56 -9.46
CA LEU A 412 22.28 13.57 -10.19
C LEU A 412 21.40 14.72 -10.71
N ILE A 413 20.24 14.41 -11.30
CA ILE A 413 19.24 15.42 -11.72
C ILE A 413 18.82 16.28 -10.52
N PHE A 414 18.54 15.65 -9.37
CA PHE A 414 18.18 16.36 -8.16
C PHE A 414 19.28 17.32 -7.70
N MET A 415 20.54 16.86 -7.70
CA MET A 415 21.69 17.70 -7.32
C MET A 415 21.81 18.93 -8.22
N PHE A 416 21.70 18.74 -9.53
CA PHE A 416 21.72 19.83 -10.49
C PHE A 416 20.60 20.84 -10.21
N LEU A 417 19.37 20.36 -10.04
CA LEU A 417 18.22 21.24 -9.75
C LEU A 417 18.40 22.04 -8.45
N VAL A 418 18.99 21.45 -7.40
CA VAL A 418 19.28 22.20 -6.18
C VAL A 418 20.38 23.23 -6.41
N GLN A 419 21.44 22.90 -7.13
CA GLN A 419 22.50 23.85 -7.48
C GLN A 419 21.98 25.01 -8.33
N SER A 420 20.98 24.76 -9.18
CA SER A 420 20.28 25.80 -9.96
C SER A 420 19.18 26.55 -9.19
N GLY A 421 19.04 26.35 -7.87
CA GLY A 421 18.02 27.01 -7.04
C GLY A 421 16.58 26.48 -7.24
N ARG A 422 16.38 25.41 -8.01
CA ARG A 422 15.08 24.78 -8.29
C ARG A 422 14.78 23.62 -7.33
N CYS A 423 15.03 23.83 -6.04
CA CYS A 423 14.94 22.79 -5.00
C CYS A 423 13.56 22.13 -4.89
N GLU A 424 12.48 22.92 -5.05
CA GLU A 424 11.11 22.41 -4.93
C GLU A 424 10.79 21.35 -6.00
N ILE A 425 11.21 21.61 -7.25
CA ILE A 425 11.04 20.68 -8.35
C ILE A 425 11.88 19.42 -8.07
N GLY A 426 13.14 19.57 -7.68
CA GLY A 426 13.99 18.43 -7.33
C GLY A 426 13.35 17.52 -6.26
N LEU A 427 12.82 18.10 -5.18
CA LEU A 427 12.14 17.35 -4.13
C LEU A 427 10.85 16.67 -4.63
N PHE A 428 10.09 17.32 -5.51
CA PHE A 428 8.93 16.70 -6.15
C PHE A 428 9.32 15.48 -7.01
N LEU A 429 10.43 15.53 -7.74
CA LEU A 429 10.90 14.39 -8.53
C LEU A 429 11.27 13.21 -7.62
N LEU A 430 12.01 13.46 -6.53
CA LEU A 430 12.36 12.44 -5.54
C LEU A 430 11.13 11.81 -4.89
N VAL A 431 10.18 12.63 -4.41
CA VAL A 431 8.94 12.13 -3.80
C VAL A 431 8.12 11.33 -4.81
N SER A 432 8.02 11.80 -6.05
CA SER A 432 7.30 11.11 -7.12
C SER A 432 7.91 9.74 -7.42
N PHE A 433 9.24 9.64 -7.39
CA PHE A 433 9.96 8.38 -7.52
C PHE A 433 9.73 7.46 -6.31
N MET A 434 9.94 7.95 -5.09
CA MET A 434 9.88 7.14 -3.86
C MET A 434 8.46 6.66 -3.52
N LEU A 435 7.44 7.46 -3.80
CA LEU A 435 6.03 7.15 -3.51
C LEU A 435 5.27 6.61 -4.74
N TYR A 436 5.94 6.41 -5.87
CA TYR A 436 5.34 5.96 -7.13
C TYR A 436 4.17 6.85 -7.58
N LEU A 437 4.26 8.16 -7.36
CA LEU A 437 3.17 9.07 -7.65
C LEU A 437 2.93 9.17 -9.15
N ARG A 438 1.68 9.27 -9.56
CA ARG A 438 1.37 9.83 -10.87
C ARG A 438 1.71 11.34 -10.83
N PRO A 439 2.14 11.95 -11.95
CA PRO A 439 2.56 13.35 -11.93
C PRO A 439 1.49 14.29 -11.36
N SER A 440 0.22 14.08 -11.71
CA SER A 440 -0.89 14.88 -11.20
C SER A 440 -1.28 14.57 -9.75
N GLU A 441 -0.88 13.43 -9.18
CA GLU A 441 -1.08 13.14 -7.75
C GLU A 441 -0.17 14.04 -6.91
N GLY A 442 1.14 14.08 -7.22
CA GLY A 442 2.09 14.90 -6.46
C GLY A 442 1.80 16.40 -6.55
N LEU A 443 1.40 16.91 -7.73
CA LEU A 443 1.05 18.32 -7.92
C LEU A 443 -0.28 18.75 -7.25
N ARG A 444 -1.08 17.80 -6.76
CA ARG A 444 -2.31 18.08 -6.02
C ARG A 444 -2.14 17.98 -4.51
N LEU A 445 -0.99 17.54 -4.02
CA LEU A 445 -0.71 17.46 -2.59
C LEU A 445 -0.77 18.83 -1.94
N ARG A 446 -1.45 18.91 -0.80
CA ARG A 446 -1.57 20.09 0.04
C ARG A 446 -0.84 19.89 1.36
N THR A 447 -0.63 20.97 2.10
CA THR A 447 0.10 20.94 3.38
C THR A 447 -0.54 19.94 4.35
N GLN A 448 -1.88 19.92 4.44
CA GLN A 448 -2.61 18.99 5.30
C GLN A 448 -2.53 17.52 4.86
N ASP A 449 -2.23 17.28 3.58
CA ASP A 449 -2.15 15.93 3.03
C ASP A 449 -0.80 15.26 3.40
N VAL A 450 0.14 16.02 4.00
CA VAL A 450 1.46 15.55 4.42
C VAL A 450 1.56 15.50 5.95
N VAL A 451 1.51 14.29 6.50
CA VAL A 451 1.53 14.03 7.93
C VAL A 451 2.96 13.80 8.42
N ARG A 452 3.39 14.63 9.37
CA ARG A 452 4.71 14.51 10.00
C ARG A 452 4.78 13.28 10.92
N PRO A 453 5.96 12.65 11.07
CA PRO A 453 6.17 11.65 12.11
C PRO A 453 5.84 12.20 13.50
N SER A 454 5.02 11.48 14.27
CA SER A 454 4.69 11.85 15.66
C SER A 454 5.56 11.13 16.68
N ARG A 455 6.25 10.06 16.27
CA ARG A 455 7.11 9.24 17.13
C ARG A 455 8.42 8.93 16.43
N LYS A 456 9.48 8.66 17.21
CA LYS A 456 10.78 8.25 16.64
C LYS A 456 10.81 6.80 16.17
N ARG A 457 9.87 5.96 16.61
CA ARG A 457 9.81 4.51 16.29
C ARG A 457 8.36 4.05 16.10
N GLY A 458 8.18 3.00 15.30
CA GLY A 458 6.90 2.33 15.06
C GLY A 458 6.15 2.87 13.84
N ALA A 459 4.88 2.51 13.68
CA ALA A 459 4.09 2.84 12.49
C ALA A 459 3.94 4.35 12.19
N PHE A 460 4.19 5.21 13.18
CA PHE A 460 4.09 6.67 13.08
C PHE A 460 5.46 7.37 13.05
N SER A 461 6.54 6.63 12.72
CA SER A 461 7.88 7.21 12.57
C SER A 461 8.21 7.70 11.17
N PHE A 462 7.29 7.55 10.22
CA PHE A 462 7.51 7.90 8.83
C PHE A 462 6.63 9.06 8.40
N TRP A 463 7.19 9.88 7.52
CA TRP A 463 6.40 10.87 6.79
C TRP A 463 5.35 10.16 5.97
N THR A 464 4.09 10.54 6.13
CA THR A 464 2.95 9.90 5.49
C THR A 464 2.22 10.89 4.59
N PHE A 465 1.81 10.45 3.42
CA PHE A 465 1.15 11.24 2.39
C PHE A 465 -0.23 10.64 2.14
N ILE A 466 -1.27 11.46 2.29
CA ILE A 466 -2.66 11.09 2.05
C ILE A 466 -3.01 11.54 0.63
N LEU A 467 -3.30 10.59 -0.25
CA LEU A 467 -3.77 10.86 -1.59
C LEU A 467 -5.28 10.75 -1.63
N HIS A 468 -5.91 11.61 -2.44
CA HIS A 468 -7.35 11.59 -2.65
C HIS A 468 -8.16 11.64 -1.34
N PRO A 469 -7.90 12.63 -0.46
CA PRO A 469 -8.60 12.74 0.81
C PRO A 469 -10.11 12.81 0.59
N GLN A 470 -10.87 12.03 1.38
CA GLN A 470 -12.31 11.87 1.23
C GLN A 470 -13.04 13.22 1.33
N GLU A 471 -12.55 14.16 2.12
CA GLU A 471 -13.12 15.50 2.29
C GLU A 471 -13.21 16.26 0.96
N MET A 472 -12.30 15.98 0.03
CA MET A 472 -12.29 16.63 -1.29
C MET A 472 -13.29 16.03 -2.27
N GLN A 473 -13.82 14.84 -1.98
CA GLN A 473 -14.78 14.14 -2.87
C GLN A 473 -14.25 13.97 -4.32
N ILE A 474 -12.92 13.99 -4.50
CA ILE A 474 -12.24 13.74 -5.77
C ILE A 474 -11.48 12.42 -5.64
N PRO A 475 -12.09 11.30 -6.04
CA PRO A 475 -11.47 10.01 -5.86
C PRO A 475 -10.25 9.83 -6.77
N SER A 476 -9.49 8.78 -6.50
CA SER A 476 -8.42 8.32 -7.36
C SER A 476 -8.93 7.81 -8.71
N LYS A 477 -8.00 7.50 -9.62
CA LYS A 477 -8.35 6.86 -10.91
C LYS A 477 -9.07 5.52 -10.71
N THR A 478 -8.83 4.82 -9.60
CA THR A 478 -9.49 3.55 -9.24
C THR A 478 -10.77 3.74 -8.44
N ARG A 479 -11.19 4.99 -8.22
CA ARG A 479 -12.35 5.38 -7.39
C ARG A 479 -12.15 5.17 -5.89
N GLU A 480 -10.91 5.23 -5.42
CA GLU A 480 -10.54 5.09 -4.01
C GLU A 480 -10.25 6.45 -3.38
N PHE A 481 -10.36 6.53 -2.05
CA PHE A 481 -10.07 7.70 -1.23
C PHE A 481 -9.08 7.33 -0.13
N ASP A 482 -8.44 8.33 0.46
CA ASP A 482 -7.55 8.22 1.63
C ASP A 482 -6.39 7.23 1.44
N GLU A 483 -5.93 7.09 0.20
CA GLU A 483 -4.81 6.22 -0.13
C GLU A 483 -3.55 6.76 0.52
N SER A 484 -2.97 6.00 1.45
CA SER A 484 -1.85 6.47 2.27
C SER A 484 -0.52 5.86 1.84
N LEU A 485 0.52 6.70 1.71
CA LEU A 485 1.87 6.28 1.34
C LEU A 485 2.89 6.81 2.32
N GLN A 486 3.95 6.05 2.57
CA GLN A 486 4.97 6.39 3.57
C GLN A 486 6.35 6.50 2.95
N LEU A 487 7.19 7.38 3.50
CA LEU A 487 8.64 7.40 3.28
C LEU A 487 9.30 6.47 4.32
N ASP A 488 9.19 5.17 4.08
CA ASP A 488 9.45 4.08 5.03
C ASP A 488 10.69 3.21 4.74
N LEU A 489 11.47 3.56 3.72
CA LEU A 489 12.69 2.84 3.34
C LEU A 489 13.92 3.67 3.70
N ASP A 490 15.06 3.02 3.95
CA ASP A 490 16.27 3.71 4.41
C ASP A 490 16.77 4.79 3.44
N TYR A 491 16.62 4.58 2.14
CA TYR A 491 17.01 5.57 1.14
C TYR A 491 16.01 6.75 1.02
N HIS A 492 14.85 6.67 1.69
CA HIS A 492 13.90 7.78 1.84
C HIS A 492 14.29 8.73 2.97
N ASN A 493 15.25 8.34 3.81
CA ASN A 493 15.64 9.11 4.99
C ASN A 493 15.96 10.57 4.63
N GLU A 494 15.59 11.48 5.52
CA GLU A 494 15.73 12.94 5.39
C GLU A 494 14.88 13.63 4.30
N VAL A 495 14.33 12.94 3.31
CA VAL A 495 13.53 13.59 2.25
C VAL A 495 12.31 14.30 2.83
N GLY A 496 11.61 13.68 3.77
CA GLY A 496 10.47 14.31 4.45
C GLY A 496 10.84 15.55 5.26
N ASN A 497 11.99 15.53 5.94
CA ASN A 497 12.50 16.68 6.68
C ASN A 497 12.93 17.81 5.73
N ALA A 498 13.56 17.46 4.61
CA ALA A 498 13.94 18.39 3.57
C ALA A 498 12.71 19.08 2.95
N LEU A 499 11.65 18.33 2.62
CA LEU A 499 10.37 18.89 2.18
C LEU A 499 9.82 19.90 3.17
N ALA A 500 9.70 19.53 4.45
CA ALA A 500 9.11 20.39 5.46
C ALA A 500 9.87 21.70 5.66
N ARG A 501 11.20 21.66 5.53
CA ARG A 501 12.08 22.83 5.64
C ARG A 501 12.00 23.71 4.39
N VAL A 502 12.26 23.13 3.21
CA VAL A 502 12.33 23.87 1.94
C VAL A 502 10.98 24.48 1.61
N LEU A 503 9.89 23.73 1.80
CA LEU A 503 8.53 24.18 1.53
C LEU A 503 7.90 24.91 2.72
N LYS A 504 8.64 25.11 3.83
CA LYS A 504 8.22 25.84 5.03
C LYS A 504 6.81 25.46 5.51
N PHE A 505 6.55 24.18 5.69
CA PHE A 505 5.21 23.65 6.01
C PHE A 505 4.55 24.31 7.22
N THR A 506 5.30 24.82 8.20
CA THR A 506 4.72 25.52 9.37
C THR A 506 4.13 26.88 9.04
N ALA A 507 4.50 27.48 7.90
CA ALA A 507 4.02 28.79 7.46
C ALA A 507 2.93 28.70 6.38
N LYS A 508 2.65 27.51 5.85
CA LYS A 508 1.65 27.28 4.80
C LYS A 508 0.27 27.01 5.39
N GLN A 509 -0.76 27.42 4.67
CA GLN A 509 -2.14 27.07 5.04
C GLN A 509 -2.41 25.58 4.76
N PRO A 510 -3.33 24.93 5.52
CA PRO A 510 -3.66 23.52 5.36
C PRO A 510 -4.04 23.13 3.92
N GLU A 511 -4.87 23.93 3.26
CA GLU A 511 -5.36 23.67 1.90
C GLU A 511 -4.38 24.12 0.79
N GLU A 512 -3.30 24.81 1.15
CA GLU A 512 -2.31 25.30 0.19
C GLU A 512 -1.56 24.12 -0.45
N LYS A 513 -1.38 24.14 -1.78
CA LYS A 513 -0.53 23.16 -2.46
C LYS A 513 0.91 23.24 -1.96
N ILE A 514 1.53 22.09 -1.74
CA ILE A 514 2.92 22.04 -1.28
C ILE A 514 3.90 22.44 -2.40
N PHE A 515 3.56 22.14 -3.66
CA PHE A 515 4.31 22.53 -4.86
C PHE A 515 3.53 23.57 -5.64
N LYS A 516 4.17 24.69 -6.02
CA LYS A 516 3.54 25.83 -6.68
C LYS A 516 3.78 25.93 -8.19
N PHE A 517 4.40 24.92 -8.78
CA PHE A 517 4.68 24.85 -10.22
C PHE A 517 3.69 23.94 -10.97
N GLY A 518 3.70 24.09 -12.30
CA GLY A 518 2.87 23.30 -13.22
C GLY A 518 3.50 21.97 -13.66
N LEU A 519 2.71 21.14 -14.35
CA LEU A 519 3.20 19.88 -14.92
C LEU A 519 4.22 20.10 -16.05
N GLU A 520 3.98 21.13 -16.88
CA GLU A 520 4.85 21.50 -18.00
C GLU A 520 6.22 21.97 -17.48
N GLU A 521 6.22 22.88 -16.51
CA GLU A 521 7.44 23.37 -15.85
C GLU A 521 8.27 22.23 -15.23
N ALA A 522 7.62 21.28 -14.54
CA ALA A 522 8.33 20.14 -13.95
C ALA A 522 8.89 19.15 -14.98
N ASN A 523 8.21 18.94 -16.13
CA ASN A 523 8.78 18.13 -17.22
C ASN A 523 9.95 18.86 -17.89
N GLN A 524 9.80 20.16 -18.17
CA GLN A 524 10.87 20.95 -18.78
C GLN A 524 12.11 20.97 -17.90
N ALA A 525 11.96 21.24 -16.59
CA ALA A 525 13.08 21.23 -15.66
C ALA A 525 13.75 19.84 -15.55
N LEU A 526 12.99 18.76 -15.67
CA LEU A 526 13.51 17.40 -15.70
C LEU A 526 14.32 17.13 -16.98
N GLU A 527 13.81 17.54 -18.14
CA GLU A 527 14.48 17.37 -19.44
C GLU A 527 15.73 18.25 -19.56
N ASP A 528 15.65 19.52 -19.12
CA ASP A 528 16.78 20.46 -19.07
C ASP A 528 17.90 19.90 -18.18
N ALA A 529 17.56 19.46 -16.97
CA ALA A 529 18.53 18.91 -16.02
C ALA A 529 19.15 17.61 -16.54
N ALA A 530 18.35 16.71 -17.12
CA ALA A 530 18.86 15.49 -17.73
C ALA A 530 19.81 15.77 -18.90
N THR A 531 19.53 16.80 -19.69
CA THR A 531 20.39 17.24 -20.79
C THR A 531 21.69 17.84 -20.26
N ALA A 532 21.61 18.71 -19.26
CA ALA A 532 22.76 19.37 -18.65
C ALA A 532 23.74 18.39 -18.01
N VAL A 533 23.24 17.29 -17.43
CA VAL A 533 24.08 16.26 -16.77
C VAL A 533 24.39 15.04 -17.64
N GLY A 534 24.20 15.14 -18.97
CA GLY A 534 24.65 14.09 -19.90
C GLY A 534 23.83 12.79 -19.91
N LEU A 535 22.53 12.85 -19.59
CA LEU A 535 21.65 11.66 -19.49
C LEU A 535 20.85 11.35 -20.76
N GLN A 536 21.19 11.94 -21.91
CA GLN A 536 20.46 11.78 -23.17
C GLN A 536 20.40 10.32 -23.65
N LYS A 537 21.41 9.50 -23.32
CA LYS A 537 21.44 8.06 -23.66
C LYS A 537 20.33 7.25 -22.99
N LEU A 538 19.69 7.78 -21.94
CA LEU A 538 18.52 7.16 -21.32
C LEU A 538 17.23 7.35 -22.14
N GLY A 539 17.29 8.09 -23.27
CA GLY A 539 16.18 8.47 -24.12
C GLY A 539 15.33 9.59 -23.50
N SER A 540 14.16 9.89 -24.08
CA SER A 540 13.24 10.91 -23.55
C SER A 540 12.83 10.59 -22.10
N ILE A 541 13.22 11.46 -21.18
CA ILE A 541 12.92 11.37 -19.75
C ILE A 541 11.68 12.23 -19.48
N HIS A 542 10.70 11.67 -18.78
CA HIS A 542 9.47 12.38 -18.44
C HIS A 542 8.96 11.93 -17.06
N LEU A 543 8.11 12.72 -16.40
CA LEU A 543 7.71 12.49 -15.01
C LEU A 543 7.11 11.10 -14.73
N TYR A 544 6.35 10.54 -15.67
CA TYR A 544 5.76 9.20 -15.48
C TYR A 544 6.81 8.07 -15.42
N ARG A 545 8.03 8.27 -15.94
CA ARG A 545 9.13 7.29 -15.80
C ARG A 545 9.66 7.22 -14.37
N LEU A 546 9.53 8.29 -13.57
CA LEU A 546 9.95 8.29 -12.15
C LEU A 546 9.20 7.23 -11.35
N ARG A 547 7.88 7.13 -11.57
CA ARG A 547 7.03 6.10 -10.98
C ARG A 547 7.46 4.69 -11.36
N HIS A 548 7.93 4.49 -12.59
CA HIS A 548 8.48 3.20 -13.02
C HIS A 548 9.87 2.95 -12.44
N GLY A 549 10.69 3.99 -12.35
CA GLY A 549 12.00 3.97 -11.71
C GLY A 549 11.91 3.49 -10.26
N GLY A 550 11.04 4.10 -9.45
CA GLY A 550 10.87 3.73 -8.05
C GLY A 550 10.44 2.28 -7.85
N ALA A 551 9.45 1.82 -8.61
CA ALA A 551 8.98 0.44 -8.51
C ALA A 551 10.05 -0.58 -8.96
N SER A 552 10.77 -0.28 -10.05
CA SER A 552 11.86 -1.13 -10.51
C SER A 552 13.02 -1.14 -9.51
N HIS A 553 13.39 0.02 -8.94
CA HIS A 553 14.44 0.14 -7.94
C HIS A 553 14.13 -0.73 -6.72
N ASP A 554 12.95 -0.60 -6.12
CA ASP A 554 12.59 -1.38 -4.94
C ASP A 554 12.56 -2.89 -5.20
N PHE A 555 12.14 -3.30 -6.40
CA PHE A 555 12.17 -4.70 -6.79
C PHE A 555 13.59 -5.25 -6.98
N VAL A 556 14.45 -4.48 -7.66
CA VAL A 556 15.84 -4.87 -7.95
C VAL A 556 16.63 -5.01 -6.66
N HIS A 557 16.50 -4.04 -5.75
CA HIS A 557 17.19 -4.02 -4.47
C HIS A 557 16.51 -4.85 -3.38
N LYS A 558 15.45 -5.61 -3.72
CA LYS A 558 14.70 -6.45 -2.78
C LYS A 558 14.14 -5.69 -1.57
N LEU A 559 13.91 -4.39 -1.73
CA LEU A 559 13.28 -3.55 -0.71
C LEU A 559 11.79 -3.84 -0.61
N ARG A 560 11.17 -4.29 -1.70
CA ARG A 560 9.77 -4.70 -1.76
C ARG A 560 9.57 -5.87 -2.72
N ASP A 561 8.64 -6.75 -2.39
CA ASP A 561 8.11 -7.74 -3.32
C ASP A 561 7.09 -7.12 -4.29
N LEU A 562 6.69 -7.88 -5.31
CA LEU A 562 5.75 -7.36 -6.31
C LEU A 562 4.37 -7.04 -5.75
N ALA A 563 3.89 -7.77 -4.74
CA ALA A 563 2.60 -7.50 -4.12
C ALA A 563 2.62 -6.16 -3.37
N SER A 564 3.69 -5.90 -2.62
CA SER A 564 3.90 -4.61 -1.95
C SER A 564 4.05 -3.47 -2.94
N ILE A 565 4.76 -3.70 -4.05
CA ILE A 565 4.86 -2.73 -5.16
C ILE A 565 3.48 -2.48 -5.78
N GLN A 566 2.71 -3.53 -6.05
CA GLN A 566 1.35 -3.45 -6.60
C GLN A 566 0.48 -2.53 -5.73
N LEU A 567 0.43 -2.82 -4.44
CA LEU A 567 -0.35 -2.07 -3.45
C LEU A 567 0.12 -0.62 -3.37
N ARG A 568 1.43 -0.40 -3.17
CA ARG A 568 2.02 0.94 -3.05
C ARG A 568 1.80 1.80 -4.28
N GLY A 569 1.93 1.22 -5.47
CA GLY A 569 1.67 1.95 -6.70
C GLY A 569 0.20 1.98 -7.09
N ARG A 570 -0.73 1.34 -6.38
CA ARG A 570 -2.15 1.32 -6.74
C ARG A 570 -2.34 0.78 -8.17
N TRP A 571 -1.67 -0.33 -8.48
CA TRP A 571 -1.84 -1.03 -9.76
C TRP A 571 -2.93 -2.08 -9.63
N LYS A 572 -4.02 -1.92 -10.39
CA LYS A 572 -5.15 -2.85 -10.34
C LYS A 572 -4.79 -4.28 -10.79
N SER A 573 -3.83 -4.44 -11.69
CA SER A 573 -3.48 -5.73 -12.28
C SER A 573 -2.01 -6.04 -12.07
N MET A 574 -1.73 -7.28 -11.63
CA MET A 574 -0.38 -7.81 -11.52
C MET A 574 0.36 -7.86 -12.85
N ALA A 575 -0.34 -8.02 -13.98
CA ALA A 575 0.27 -7.95 -15.30
C ALA A 575 0.94 -6.59 -15.59
N SER A 576 0.45 -5.50 -14.98
CA SER A 576 1.09 -4.19 -15.08
C SER A 576 2.38 -4.13 -14.26
N VAL A 577 2.42 -4.83 -13.12
CA VAL A 577 3.53 -4.80 -12.15
C VAL A 577 4.69 -5.70 -12.58
N ARG A 578 4.41 -6.82 -13.25
CA ARG A 578 5.46 -7.71 -13.82
C ARG A 578 6.44 -6.96 -14.72
N ARG A 579 6.04 -5.83 -15.32
CA ARG A 579 6.92 -4.97 -16.13
C ARG A 579 8.09 -4.37 -15.35
N TYR A 580 8.00 -4.28 -14.02
CA TYR A 580 9.05 -3.74 -13.15
C TYR A 580 10.11 -4.79 -12.77
N GLN A 581 9.92 -6.06 -13.14
CA GLN A 581 10.91 -7.11 -12.90
C GLN A 581 12.15 -7.03 -13.81
N LYS A 582 12.25 -5.98 -14.64
CA LYS A 582 13.28 -5.82 -15.67
C LYS A 582 14.58 -5.22 -15.11
N GLY A 583 15.14 -5.82 -14.06
CA GLY A 583 16.38 -5.36 -13.43
C GLY A 583 17.55 -5.27 -14.40
N ALA A 584 17.70 -6.27 -15.27
CA ALA A 584 18.72 -6.26 -16.32
C ALA A 584 18.60 -5.06 -17.27
N ARG A 585 17.38 -4.60 -17.55
CA ARG A 585 17.17 -3.42 -18.41
C ARG A 585 17.56 -2.13 -17.71
N LEU A 586 17.38 -2.05 -16.39
CA LEU A 586 17.85 -0.91 -15.59
C LEU A 586 19.38 -0.84 -15.61
N ALA A 587 20.05 -1.98 -15.38
CA ALA A 587 21.51 -2.07 -15.46
C ALA A 587 22.03 -1.73 -16.86
N GLN A 588 21.41 -2.27 -17.92
CA GLN A 588 21.78 -1.95 -19.31
C GLN A 588 21.66 -0.46 -19.62
N LEU A 589 20.61 0.20 -19.11
CA LEU A 589 20.43 1.65 -19.29
C LEU A 589 21.51 2.44 -18.56
N PHE A 590 21.79 2.08 -17.32
CA PHE A 590 22.83 2.74 -16.54
C PHE A 590 24.21 2.55 -17.19
N ASN A 591 24.55 1.34 -17.61
CA ASN A 591 25.82 1.01 -18.27
C ASN A 591 25.96 1.64 -19.66
N SER A 592 24.87 2.11 -20.27
CA SER A 592 24.94 2.83 -21.54
C SER A 592 25.47 4.26 -21.40
N LEU A 593 25.42 4.82 -20.18
CA LEU A 593 25.95 6.14 -19.86
C LEU A 593 27.48 6.17 -19.97
N ASP A 594 28.06 7.34 -20.19
CA ASP A 594 29.52 7.48 -20.14
C ASP A 594 30.04 7.22 -18.73
N SER A 595 31.24 6.64 -18.62
CA SER A 595 31.83 6.24 -17.33
C SER A 595 31.94 7.41 -16.33
N ALA A 596 32.27 8.61 -16.83
CA ALA A 596 32.28 9.83 -16.03
C ALA A 596 30.89 10.15 -15.46
N VAL A 597 29.85 10.13 -16.31
CA VAL A 597 28.46 10.38 -15.89
C VAL A 597 27.97 9.29 -14.92
N GLN A 598 28.33 8.02 -15.14
CA GLN A 598 28.03 6.94 -14.19
C GLN A 598 28.63 7.20 -12.81
N THR A 599 29.89 7.67 -12.77
CA THR A 599 30.58 8.01 -11.52
C THR A 599 29.87 9.16 -10.80
N GLU A 600 29.51 10.22 -11.51
CA GLU A 600 28.73 11.33 -10.95
C GLU A 600 27.36 10.89 -10.44
N CYS A 601 26.67 10.01 -11.17
CA CYS A 601 25.40 9.42 -10.73
C CYS A 601 25.55 8.63 -9.42
N LEU A 602 26.59 7.78 -9.32
CA LEU A 602 26.86 6.99 -8.12
C LEU A 602 27.25 7.85 -6.93
N ASP A 603 27.98 8.94 -7.16
CA ASP A 603 28.33 9.91 -6.12
C ASP A 603 27.11 10.70 -5.66
N ALA A 604 26.24 11.11 -6.58
CA ALA A 604 24.98 11.77 -6.28
C ALA A 604 24.01 10.87 -5.51
N ALA A 605 24.00 9.56 -5.81
CA ALA A 605 23.16 8.56 -5.15
C ALA A 605 23.45 8.41 -3.65
N LYS A 606 24.60 8.91 -3.16
CA LYS A 606 24.91 9.08 -1.73
C LYS A 606 24.12 10.25 -1.13
N LEU A 607 22.84 10.36 -1.50
CA LEU A 607 21.92 11.48 -1.34
C LEU A 607 21.80 11.96 0.10
N GLY A 608 21.83 11.04 1.08
CA GLY A 608 21.79 11.40 2.50
C GLY A 608 22.94 12.32 2.92
N LYS A 609 24.14 12.15 2.33
CA LYS A 609 25.27 13.06 2.57
C LYS A 609 25.05 14.42 1.91
N VAL A 610 24.44 14.44 0.73
CA VAL A 610 24.21 15.68 -0.04
C VAL A 610 23.10 16.53 0.58
N ILE A 611 21.95 15.91 0.89
CA ILE A 611 20.83 16.57 1.58
C ILE A 611 21.31 17.12 2.93
N ALA A 612 22.12 16.37 3.69
CA ALA A 612 22.69 16.88 4.93
C ALA A 612 23.58 18.11 4.71
N ARG A 613 24.51 18.06 3.73
CA ARG A 613 25.44 19.17 3.44
C ARG A 613 24.73 20.46 3.03
N GLN A 614 23.76 20.40 2.11
CA GLN A 614 23.08 21.60 1.59
C GLN A 614 22.12 22.26 2.59
N ASN A 615 21.72 21.54 3.64
CA ASN A 615 20.80 22.05 4.64
C ASN A 615 21.49 22.78 5.81
N ASN A 616 22.78 23.13 5.69
CA ASN A 616 23.60 23.61 6.82
C ASN A 616 23.43 22.74 8.07
N TRP A 617 23.28 21.42 7.88
CA TRP A 617 23.43 20.54 9.02
C TRP A 617 24.89 20.62 9.45
N PRO A 618 25.22 20.91 10.72
CA PRO A 618 26.48 20.41 11.24
C PRO A 618 26.41 18.91 10.99
N VAL A 619 27.26 18.41 10.08
CA VAL A 619 27.36 17.01 9.76
C VAL A 619 27.87 16.32 11.03
N LEU A 620 26.97 16.04 11.97
CA LEU A 620 27.19 14.91 12.84
C LEU A 620 27.12 13.71 11.91
N LEU A 621 28.22 12.97 11.90
CA LEU A 621 28.60 11.96 10.94
C LEU A 621 27.70 10.71 11.06
N TRP A 622 26.39 10.84 10.82
CA TRP A 622 25.42 9.79 11.13
C TRP A 622 25.32 8.68 10.08
N ASN A 623 26.17 8.67 9.05
CA ASN A 623 26.22 7.60 8.04
C ASN A 623 27.65 7.30 7.55
N ILE A 624 28.62 7.41 8.44
CA ILE A 624 29.91 6.75 8.26
C ILE A 624 29.85 5.50 9.13
N GLN A 625 29.93 4.32 8.52
CA GLN A 625 30.33 3.11 9.25
C GLN A 625 31.79 3.29 9.62
N TYR A 626 31.97 3.99 10.71
CA TYR A 626 33.18 4.04 11.46
C TYR A 626 33.41 2.63 11.99
N GLY A 627 34.50 1.97 11.55
CA GLY A 627 34.93 0.71 12.16
C GLY A 627 34.96 0.84 13.68
N THR A 628 34.96 -0.29 14.40
CA THR A 628 34.78 -0.35 15.87
C THR A 628 35.56 0.69 16.69
N ALA A 629 36.70 1.19 16.19
CA ALA A 629 37.48 2.30 16.76
C ALA A 629 36.73 3.66 16.87
N TYR A 630 35.63 3.87 16.15
CA TYR A 630 34.94 5.16 16.03
C TYR A 630 33.43 5.06 16.37
N ASP A 631 33.04 4.12 17.24
CA ASP A 631 31.69 4.09 17.81
C ASP A 631 31.44 5.36 18.66
N LEU A 632 30.48 6.18 18.23
CA LEU A 632 30.08 7.43 18.89
C LEU A 632 29.31 7.19 20.20
N LYS A 633 28.94 5.95 20.52
CA LYS A 633 28.39 5.57 21.83
C LYS A 633 29.46 5.48 22.90
N LEU A 634 30.72 5.31 22.53
CA LEU A 634 31.83 5.30 23.49
C LEU A 634 32.11 6.71 23.97
N ILE A 635 32.10 6.89 25.29
CA ILE A 635 32.29 8.17 25.97
C ILE A 635 33.58 8.87 25.50
N VAL A 636 34.66 8.10 25.24
CA VAL A 636 35.95 8.62 24.78
C VAL A 636 35.85 9.34 23.42
N ASN A 637 34.99 8.86 22.53
CA ASN A 637 34.80 9.47 21.21
C ASN A 637 33.87 10.69 21.28
N GLN A 638 32.92 10.70 22.22
CA GLN A 638 32.11 11.89 22.51
C GLN A 638 32.97 13.04 23.06
N TRP A 639 33.92 12.73 23.94
CA TRP A 639 34.87 13.73 24.46
C TRP A 639 35.79 14.30 23.39
N LYS A 640 36.22 13.51 22.40
CA LYS A 640 37.00 14.00 21.25
C LYS A 640 36.22 15.04 20.43
N ILE A 641 34.94 14.80 20.18
CA ILE A 641 34.06 15.75 19.47
C ILE A 641 33.87 17.03 20.28
N LEU A 642 33.63 16.93 21.59
CA LEU A 642 33.53 18.09 22.47
C LEU A 642 34.86 18.87 22.53
N GLY A 643 36.00 18.17 22.46
CA GLY A 643 37.32 18.75 22.33
C GLY A 643 37.47 19.57 21.05
N TRP A 644 37.08 19.02 19.90
CA TRP A 644 37.10 19.73 18.62
C TRP A 644 36.19 20.96 18.60
N ILE A 645 34.98 20.87 19.17
CA ILE A 645 34.06 22.00 19.29
C ILE A 645 34.65 23.10 20.18
N ARG A 646 35.33 22.73 21.28
CA ARG A 646 35.99 23.69 22.18
C ARG A 646 37.20 24.37 21.53
N VAL A 647 37.97 23.65 20.71
CA VAL A 647 39.11 24.23 19.98
C VAL A 647 38.61 25.22 18.92
N HIS A 648 37.56 24.89 18.17
CA HIS A 648 36.99 25.81 17.19
C HIS A 648 36.35 27.06 17.82
N HIS A 649 35.73 26.95 18.99
CA HIS A 649 35.20 28.11 19.70
C HIS A 649 36.28 29.04 20.27
N ARG A 650 37.48 28.52 20.58
CA ARG A 650 38.61 29.36 21.00
C ARG A 650 39.22 30.15 19.84
N CYS A 651 39.36 29.56 18.66
CA CYS A 651 39.89 30.27 17.48
C CYS A 651 39.01 31.42 16.98
N VAL A 652 37.71 31.42 17.29
CA VAL A 652 36.77 32.50 16.87
C VAL A 652 36.72 33.66 17.88
N LEU A 653 37.19 33.47 19.11
CA LEU A 653 37.12 34.49 20.18
C LEU A 653 38.45 35.22 20.43
N THR A 654 39.53 34.87 19.73
CA THR A 654 40.83 35.54 19.83
C THR A 654 41.28 36.04 18.46
N SER A 655 40.61 37.05 17.92
CA SER A 655 41.16 37.87 16.83
C SER A 655 40.92 39.35 17.11
N SER A 656 41.64 39.88 18.08
CA SER A 656 41.90 41.30 18.22
C SER A 656 43.33 41.51 18.70
N HIS A 657 44.13 42.10 17.80
CA HIS A 657 45.44 42.75 17.99
C HIS A 657 46.75 41.94 17.92
N SER A 658 47.55 42.37 16.92
CA SER A 658 49.01 42.57 16.83
C SER A 658 50.01 41.42 17.03
N ASP A 659 50.80 41.26 15.96
CA ASP A 659 52.24 40.99 15.86
C ASP A 659 52.86 39.61 16.21
N SER A 660 53.35 39.02 15.11
CA SER A 660 54.67 38.41 14.91
C SER A 660 54.94 36.96 15.34
N GLN A 661 55.46 36.23 14.34
CA GLN A 661 56.28 35.01 14.32
C GLN A 661 55.65 33.59 14.34
N ILE A 662 55.69 32.99 13.14
CA ILE A 662 56.13 31.61 12.77
C ILE A 662 55.38 30.41 13.40
N LEU A 663 54.64 29.68 12.55
CA LEU A 663 54.99 28.32 12.12
C LEU A 663 54.07 27.88 10.97
N ASP A 664 54.69 27.72 9.79
CA ASP A 664 54.06 27.19 8.59
C ASP A 664 53.62 25.73 8.79
N PHE A 665 52.33 25.47 8.62
CA PHE A 665 51.85 24.19 8.13
C PHE A 665 50.93 24.45 6.94
N ALA A 666 51.50 24.32 5.75
CA ALA A 666 50.81 24.45 4.49
C ALA A 666 49.80 23.30 4.30
N MET A 667 48.53 23.67 4.08
CA MET A 667 47.56 22.85 3.36
C MET A 667 46.84 23.74 2.33
N PRO A 668 46.49 23.21 1.14
CA PRO A 668 46.22 24.05 -0.03
C PRO A 668 44.84 24.71 0.04
N ALA A 669 44.83 26.03 -0.09
CA ALA A 669 43.64 26.83 -0.32
C ALA A 669 43.17 26.71 -1.78
N LYS A 670 41.96 26.17 -2.00
CA LYS A 670 41.09 26.57 -3.12
C LYS A 670 39.64 26.55 -2.65
N PHE A 671 38.89 27.57 -3.08
CA PHE A 671 37.45 27.85 -2.92
C PHE A 671 36.98 28.64 -1.70
N VAL A 672 37.10 29.96 -1.77
CA VAL A 672 36.01 30.90 -1.40
C VAL A 672 36.08 32.13 -2.31
N GLN A 673 35.14 32.26 -3.25
CA GLN A 673 34.66 33.57 -3.70
C GLN A 673 33.28 33.42 -4.36
N ALA A 674 32.44 34.44 -4.15
CA ALA A 674 31.05 34.64 -4.56
C ALA A 674 29.99 34.02 -3.62
N THR A 675 29.05 34.77 -3.01
CA THR A 675 28.72 36.21 -3.09
C THR A 675 27.81 36.53 -1.91
N CYS A 676 28.11 37.62 -1.19
CA CYS A 676 27.09 38.39 -0.46
C CYS A 676 26.57 39.46 -1.43
N SER A 677 25.29 39.38 -1.78
CA SER A 677 24.39 40.47 -2.20
C SER A 677 22.97 39.94 -2.09
#